data_AF-A0A815ARA9-F1
#
_entry.id   AF-A0A815ARA9-F1
#
_cell.length_a   1.000
_cell.length_b   1.000
_cell.length_c   1.000
_cell.angle_alpha   90.00
_cell.angle_beta   90.00
_cell.angle_gamma   90.00
#
_symmetry.space_group_name_H-M   'P 1'
#
loop_
_entity.id
_entity.type
_entity.pdbx_description
1 polymer ?
#
loop_
_entity_poly.entity_id
_entity_poly.type
_entity_poly.pdbx_seq_one_letter_code
_entity_poly.pdbx_strand_id
1 'polypeptide(L)'
;MKFPNHIFPSINHKENNLSEIGNYFENQLNQSWKKFLLDEQIRKEDPSIDEIKEHLNCLQTESIQSWNVLIESITTFNEQLFEIGLISRITPTNLIAVLQQNIENIPLNNDQLTLLGGTLVCWTLEQQLERALYYAIHDKLEDFLKEISTIPHSNWKPFEHVSWLILELEMNITIREIQTDVARHMMQTNMTTDQTKVNKNLVMQMNMGEGKTSVILPMLAASLASSNSSLVRIVVLKSLFPTNYQSLRCKLGGLLNRRIFPFLCRRDMDFNDKQINHIYNRFKQGLYNCDIILTSPEDILSFDLLTIDKCRRNEFNVGHCMLTVQRWLKSFARDVLDESDEILHVKYQLVYTVGNQQNVDGGAERWNIIQIILHLVKKHAISISKRFNEQVCYKFPPRKSAFPEFRLQSQQPYSLLCEIVANDWLDQKSYRYEDKKIILSFILTTNSSIEQLGNKYSQYDIQQFLIVRGLLSSEILLVAFKKRYRVNYGVTSNSSFHRLMAVPFRAKDVAADRTEFGHPDVALVLTQLSYYYSGLSDSQLIQCFDRLTEKETDPRSIYEQWILAEEQYSVPTSIKLWKGINLKDYQQRTHDLFPTLRYNMIVIDYFLNNFVFPREAKQFPHKLVASPWDLASSLRSKIVTGFSGTNDTQLLLPVHIEQCDLVELQKTDAIVINNLLQPENETYEYLPFNSTLEDILNQIINYKTTINVILDIGALFIDGTNRDIAVKWLNLSNKNKIDYAIYFDSDSIVVCDREYHHYRFETSPASERLDRCVFYLDEIHTRGTDFKFPNGFQAAVTLGNGLTKDRFVQACMRMRKLGKGHSLTFWSSNEVHQQIISLRKRSHIKNKSKSIHMSVNLIDILRWVYENTKQSTWDGLHHWARQSLSFQRKVHAFQEIQWNNQHQSITSTMMKKLVNECLEPEIIDLKQMYGPAKILETIEKIYIARCQQCNHHLSTIMDNIVLKRLYEYGGEKQRLSQLLDEEQQRELEHELEEERQLAQPLPAKPCCPRLYMEIIQLCDTNTQIMNLPGLSNVFHPLPHAFTGTKFFKQCQPNSWPSNFWISTEFQRVTETKEVSLDPFMRPPRWIVVYRNQHIIFITAFEANCLMSYLKFNKSPVTTLRLLLPRIKRFQSIFINTPTLTIPSLIEPSNRIIPYFISNEWLVLLFIFNGTLYFDTVDEQIAYCQCLSLSLVKHLVSKILAKILGTEM
;
A
#
# COMPACT_ATOMS: atom_id res chain seq x y z
N MET A 1 34.04 33.60 -4.08
CA MET A 1 33.30 32.94 -2.97
C MET A 1 34.09 31.73 -2.46
N LYS A 2 34.03 31.39 -1.16
CA LYS A 2 34.68 30.18 -0.60
C LYS A 2 33.70 29.01 -0.56
N PHE A 3 34.18 27.79 -0.78
CA PHE A 3 33.37 26.57 -0.69
C PHE A 3 32.80 26.40 0.74
N PRO A 4 31.49 26.18 0.91
CA PRO A 4 30.84 26.20 2.22
C PRO A 4 31.02 24.89 3.00
N ASN A 5 32.26 24.51 3.34
CA ASN A 5 32.60 23.28 4.09
C ASN A 5 31.73 23.05 5.34
N HIS A 6 31.27 24.13 5.97
CA HIS A 6 30.51 24.06 7.21
C HIS A 6 29.09 23.48 7.06
N ILE A 7 28.56 23.32 5.84
CA ILE A 7 27.24 22.70 5.65
C ILE A 7 27.26 21.18 5.79
N PHE A 8 28.44 20.55 5.77
CA PHE A 8 28.55 19.09 5.90
C PHE A 8 28.63 18.65 7.38
N PRO A 9 28.01 17.50 7.74
CA PRO A 9 28.21 16.88 9.05
C PRO A 9 29.65 16.34 9.20
N SER A 10 30.09 16.08 10.44
CA SER A 10 31.45 15.54 10.71
C SER A 10 31.72 14.28 9.86
N ILE A 11 32.91 14.26 9.25
CA ILE A 11 33.45 13.20 8.39
C ILE A 11 34.38 12.26 9.19
N ASN A 12 34.65 12.57 10.47
CA ASN A 12 35.53 11.75 11.27
C ASN A 12 34.89 10.37 11.53
N HIS A 13 35.51 9.28 11.06
CA HIS A 13 35.01 7.91 11.23
C HIS A 13 34.77 7.53 12.72
N LYS A 14 35.49 8.16 13.65
CA LYS A 14 35.28 7.94 15.11
C LYS A 14 34.02 8.61 15.66
N GLU A 15 33.48 9.59 14.94
CA GLU A 15 32.30 10.38 15.34
C GLU A 15 31.07 10.05 14.46
N ASN A 16 31.28 9.50 13.26
CA ASN A 16 30.24 9.20 12.28
C ASN A 16 30.53 7.88 11.54
N ASN A 17 29.64 6.90 11.70
CA ASN A 17 29.77 5.56 11.10
C ASN A 17 29.44 5.53 9.59
N LEU A 18 29.05 6.67 9.00
CA LEU A 18 28.68 6.84 7.60
C LEU A 18 29.50 7.96 6.93
N SER A 19 30.74 8.14 7.37
CA SER A 19 31.65 9.17 6.84
C SER A 19 31.94 8.99 5.36
N GLU A 20 31.92 7.78 4.82
CA GLU A 20 32.16 7.49 3.41
C GLU A 20 31.05 8.07 2.51
N ILE A 21 29.78 7.88 2.89
CA ILE A 21 28.63 8.50 2.22
C ILE A 21 28.72 10.04 2.34
N GLY A 22 29.17 10.54 3.49
CA GLY A 22 29.38 11.98 3.67
C GLY A 22 30.47 12.57 2.77
N ASN A 23 31.62 11.89 2.69
CA ASN A 23 32.72 12.24 1.80
C ASN A 23 32.27 12.26 0.34
N TYR A 24 31.44 11.31 -0.06
CA TYR A 24 30.90 11.23 -1.42
C TYR A 24 30.13 12.51 -1.78
N PHE A 25 29.15 12.91 -0.97
CA PHE A 25 28.35 14.13 -1.23
C PHE A 25 29.17 15.41 -1.14
N GLU A 26 30.14 15.49 -0.22
CA GLU A 26 31.02 16.65 -0.12
C GLU A 26 31.93 16.81 -1.33
N ASN A 27 32.54 15.71 -1.80
CA ASN A 27 33.38 15.72 -2.99
C ASN A 27 32.59 16.12 -4.24
N GLN A 28 31.36 15.63 -4.38
CA GLN A 28 30.46 15.99 -5.47
C GLN A 28 30.15 17.49 -5.49
N LEU A 29 29.76 18.08 -4.35
CA LEU A 29 29.51 19.51 -4.29
C LEU A 29 30.80 20.34 -4.47
N ASN A 30 31.94 19.88 -3.95
CA ASN A 30 33.23 20.58 -4.13
C ASN A 30 33.63 20.63 -5.61
N GLN A 31 33.44 19.53 -6.35
CA GLN A 31 33.64 19.52 -7.80
C GLN A 31 32.69 20.50 -8.51
N SER A 32 31.41 20.50 -8.14
CA SER A 32 30.41 21.45 -8.63
C SER A 32 30.83 22.91 -8.37
N TRP A 33 31.32 23.19 -7.17
CA TRP A 33 31.70 24.54 -6.72
C TRP A 33 32.95 25.07 -7.41
N LYS A 34 33.95 24.21 -7.64
CA LYS A 34 35.16 24.58 -8.40
C LYS A 34 34.80 25.03 -9.81
N LYS A 35 33.86 24.34 -10.46
CA LYS A 35 33.36 24.70 -11.80
C LYS A 35 32.57 25.99 -11.79
N PHE A 36 31.70 26.17 -10.79
CA PHE A 36 30.95 27.42 -10.62
C PHE A 36 31.87 28.65 -10.52
N LEU A 37 33.03 28.52 -9.86
CA LEU A 37 34.03 29.60 -9.76
C LEU A 37 34.85 29.84 -11.05
N LEU A 38 34.91 28.87 -11.96
CA LEU A 38 35.63 28.99 -13.24
C LEU A 38 34.84 29.77 -14.29
N ASP A 39 33.51 29.81 -14.15
CA ASP A 39 32.60 30.60 -15.01
C ASP A 39 32.45 32.03 -14.47
N GLU A 40 33.44 32.89 -14.74
CA GLU A 40 33.23 34.33 -14.75
C GLU A 40 33.72 34.93 -16.07
N GLN A 41 32.85 35.75 -16.66
CA GLN A 41 33.01 36.63 -17.83
C GLN A 41 32.79 35.99 -19.21
N ILE A 42 31.66 36.35 -19.83
CA ILE A 42 31.57 37.18 -21.05
C ILE A 42 30.18 37.84 -21.00
N ARG A 43 30.11 39.16 -20.83
CA ARG A 43 28.92 39.92 -21.21
C ARG A 43 29.16 40.39 -22.63
N LYS A 44 28.37 39.90 -23.58
CA LYS A 44 28.22 40.59 -24.87
C LYS A 44 27.39 41.85 -24.62
N GLU A 45 27.68 42.92 -25.34
CA GLU A 45 26.81 44.09 -25.36
C GLU A 45 25.46 43.69 -25.96
N ASP A 46 24.38 43.96 -25.23
CA ASP A 46 23.02 43.64 -25.68
C ASP A 46 22.57 44.68 -26.72
N PRO A 47 21.94 44.27 -27.85
CA PRO A 47 21.42 45.19 -28.85
C PRO A 47 20.29 46.08 -28.29
N SER A 48 20.17 47.28 -28.82
CA SER A 48 19.12 48.23 -28.42
C SER A 48 17.74 47.80 -28.92
N ILE A 49 16.66 48.27 -28.27
CA ILE A 49 15.28 47.98 -28.67
C ILE A 49 15.00 48.43 -30.12
N ASP A 50 15.62 49.52 -30.56
CA ASP A 50 15.42 50.06 -31.91
C ASP A 50 16.16 49.22 -32.96
N GLU A 51 17.37 48.73 -32.67
CA GLU A 51 18.08 47.76 -33.53
C GLU A 51 17.28 46.45 -33.69
N ILE A 52 16.63 45.98 -32.62
CA ILE A 52 15.77 44.79 -32.68
C ILE A 52 14.57 45.01 -33.61
N LYS A 53 13.93 46.19 -33.55
CA LYS A 53 12.79 46.53 -34.43
C LYS A 53 13.21 46.62 -35.90
N GLU A 54 14.35 47.26 -36.18
CA GLU A 54 14.88 47.34 -37.54
C GLU A 54 15.19 45.95 -38.11
N HIS A 55 15.82 45.09 -37.29
CA HIS A 55 16.13 43.73 -37.71
C HIS A 55 14.88 42.88 -37.95
N LEU A 56 13.85 43.00 -37.09
CA LEU A 56 12.56 42.32 -37.28
C LEU A 56 11.89 42.75 -38.59
N ASN A 57 11.87 44.04 -38.92
CA ASN A 57 11.30 44.53 -40.18
C ASN A 57 12.04 43.98 -41.41
N CYS A 58 13.36 43.86 -41.32
CA CYS A 58 14.18 43.26 -42.39
C CYS A 58 13.82 41.79 -42.60
N LEU A 59 13.78 41.01 -41.51
CA LEU A 59 13.43 39.58 -41.54
C LEU A 59 12.03 39.33 -42.11
N GLN A 60 11.03 40.11 -41.68
CA GLN A 60 9.66 40.02 -42.22
C GLN A 60 9.60 40.30 -43.72
N THR A 61 10.42 41.24 -44.21
CA THR A 61 10.49 41.53 -45.65
C THR A 61 11.12 40.36 -46.42
N GLU A 62 12.21 39.79 -45.89
CA GLU A 62 12.91 38.65 -46.48
C GLU A 62 12.06 37.36 -46.47
N SER A 63 11.32 37.10 -45.40
CA SER A 63 10.49 35.91 -45.28
C SER A 63 9.28 35.96 -46.22
N ILE A 64 8.63 37.13 -46.36
CA ILE A 64 7.53 37.33 -47.33
C ILE A 64 8.05 37.13 -48.76
N GLN A 65 9.20 37.70 -49.10
CA GLN A 65 9.80 37.52 -50.43
C GLN A 65 10.14 36.05 -50.70
N SER A 66 10.81 35.39 -49.75
CA SER A 66 11.18 33.97 -49.86
C SER A 66 9.96 33.07 -50.02
N TRP A 67 8.89 33.33 -49.27
CA TRP A 67 7.62 32.61 -49.36
C TRP A 67 6.94 32.80 -50.71
N ASN A 68 6.91 34.03 -51.24
CA ASN A 68 6.32 34.30 -52.56
C ASN A 68 7.09 33.60 -53.68
N VAL A 69 8.42 33.65 -53.65
CA VAL A 69 9.29 32.94 -54.61
C VAL A 69 9.07 31.43 -54.53
N LEU A 70 8.90 30.88 -53.33
CA LEU A 70 8.60 29.46 -53.14
C LEU A 70 7.25 29.08 -53.78
N ILE A 71 6.21 29.86 -53.54
CA ILE A 71 4.88 29.62 -54.13
C ILE A 71 4.93 29.69 -55.65
N GLU A 72 5.59 30.71 -56.21
CA GLU A 72 5.73 30.88 -57.66
C GLU A 72 6.49 29.72 -58.29
N SER A 73 7.57 29.25 -57.64
CA SER A 73 8.33 28.08 -58.07
C SER A 73 7.50 26.78 -58.04
N ILE A 74 6.70 26.56 -56.99
CA ILE A 74 5.87 25.34 -56.87
C ILE A 74 4.74 25.35 -57.90
N THR A 75 4.10 26.50 -58.10
CA THR A 75 2.97 26.66 -59.04
C THR A 75 3.42 26.49 -60.49
N THR A 76 4.53 27.12 -60.89
CA THR A 76 5.09 26.98 -62.25
C THR A 76 5.57 25.55 -62.54
N PHE A 77 6.20 24.88 -61.58
CA PHE A 77 6.69 23.50 -61.78
C PHE A 77 5.56 22.46 -61.88
N ASN A 78 4.37 22.78 -61.37
CA ASN A 78 3.23 21.86 -61.30
C ASN A 78 1.96 22.42 -61.97
N GLU A 79 2.09 23.33 -62.94
CA GLU A 79 0.99 24.08 -63.54
C GLU A 79 -0.16 23.17 -64.05
N GLN A 80 0.20 22.09 -64.76
CA GLN A 80 -0.77 21.11 -65.26
C GLN A 80 -1.56 20.39 -64.15
N LEU A 81 -0.94 20.15 -62.98
CA LEU A 81 -1.58 19.50 -61.84
C LEU A 81 -2.52 20.46 -61.09
N PHE A 82 -2.23 21.76 -61.11
CA PHE A 82 -3.11 22.81 -60.60
C PHE A 82 -4.36 22.99 -61.48
N GLU A 83 -4.21 22.98 -62.80
CA GLU A 83 -5.33 23.12 -63.75
C GLU A 83 -6.37 22.01 -63.62
N ILE A 84 -5.93 20.77 -63.33
CA ILE A 84 -6.80 19.60 -63.14
C ILE A 84 -7.27 19.40 -61.69
N GLY A 85 -6.90 20.29 -60.76
CA GLY A 85 -7.35 20.27 -59.37
C GLY A 85 -6.83 19.10 -58.52
N LEU A 86 -5.70 18.48 -58.91
CA LEU A 86 -5.13 17.32 -58.21
C LEU A 86 -4.10 17.70 -57.13
N ILE A 87 -3.65 18.96 -57.06
CA ILE A 87 -2.75 19.45 -56.01
C ILE A 87 -3.52 20.02 -54.82
N SER A 88 -3.07 19.67 -53.62
CA SER A 88 -3.57 20.24 -52.37
C SER A 88 -3.19 21.72 -52.24
N ARG A 89 -4.03 22.50 -51.53
CA ARG A 89 -3.81 23.94 -51.34
C ARG A 89 -2.42 24.21 -50.76
N ILE A 90 -1.63 25.07 -51.41
CA ILE A 90 -0.33 25.51 -50.89
C ILE A 90 -0.58 26.36 -49.64
N THR A 91 -0.24 25.80 -48.50
CA THR A 91 -0.29 26.45 -47.18
C THR A 91 0.96 26.05 -46.42
N PRO A 92 1.46 26.89 -45.48
CA PRO A 92 2.64 26.55 -44.68
C PRO A 92 2.52 25.17 -44.03
N THR A 93 1.36 24.86 -43.45
CA THR A 93 1.08 23.58 -42.79
C THR A 93 1.21 22.38 -43.72
N ASN A 94 0.74 22.49 -44.96
CA ASN A 94 0.83 21.40 -45.93
C ASN A 94 2.26 21.19 -46.44
N LEU A 95 3.01 22.27 -46.66
CA LEU A 95 4.41 22.19 -47.12
C LEU A 95 5.34 21.67 -46.02
N ILE A 96 5.15 22.10 -44.77
CA ILE A 96 5.94 21.59 -43.62
C ILE A 96 5.77 20.08 -43.45
N ALA A 97 4.57 19.54 -43.72
CA ALA A 97 4.33 18.10 -43.64
C ALA A 97 5.19 17.29 -44.63
N VAL A 98 5.55 17.86 -45.79
CA VAL A 98 6.45 17.25 -46.79
C VAL A 98 7.88 17.08 -46.24
N LEU A 99 8.31 17.92 -45.30
CA LEU A 99 9.64 17.80 -44.67
C LEU A 99 9.76 16.61 -43.70
N GLN A 100 8.63 16.04 -43.26
CA GLN A 100 8.62 14.97 -42.25
C GLN A 100 8.34 13.59 -42.80
N GLN A 101 7.52 13.52 -43.86
CA GLN A 101 7.16 12.30 -44.57
C GLN A 101 7.26 12.61 -46.05
N ASN A 102 7.72 11.66 -46.86
CA ASN A 102 7.55 11.73 -48.32
C ASN A 102 6.05 11.60 -48.63
N ILE A 103 5.29 12.67 -48.40
CA ILE A 103 3.88 12.74 -48.77
C ILE A 103 3.86 12.92 -50.28
N GLU A 104 3.35 11.92 -50.99
CA GLU A 104 3.32 11.85 -52.46
C GLU A 104 2.51 12.98 -53.14
N ASN A 105 1.84 13.85 -52.37
CA ASN A 105 0.88 14.82 -52.89
C ASN A 105 1.47 16.18 -53.34
N ILE A 106 2.71 16.53 -52.94
CA ILE A 106 3.41 17.73 -53.44
C ILE A 106 4.89 17.37 -53.65
N PRO A 107 5.31 17.00 -54.87
CA PRO A 107 6.71 16.72 -55.16
C PRO A 107 7.50 18.04 -55.17
N LEU A 108 8.30 18.26 -54.13
CA LEU A 108 9.23 19.41 -54.04
C LEU A 108 10.63 18.97 -54.51
N ASN A 109 11.30 19.82 -55.28
CA ASN A 109 12.71 19.63 -55.63
C ASN A 109 13.64 20.13 -54.49
N ASN A 110 14.94 19.82 -54.58
CA ASN A 110 15.90 20.18 -53.53
C ASN A 110 16.02 21.70 -53.30
N ASP A 111 15.87 22.52 -54.33
CA ASP A 111 15.95 23.98 -54.22
C ASP A 111 14.73 24.54 -53.49
N GLN A 112 13.54 24.03 -53.80
CA GLN A 112 12.28 24.35 -53.10
C GLN A 112 12.31 23.89 -51.64
N LEU A 113 12.88 22.73 -51.35
CA LEU A 113 13.07 22.25 -49.98
C LEU A 113 14.04 23.14 -49.20
N THR A 114 15.11 23.60 -49.84
CA THR A 114 16.08 24.52 -49.25
C THR A 114 15.45 25.89 -48.95
N LEU A 115 14.67 26.42 -49.90
CA LEU A 115 13.96 27.69 -49.75
C LEU A 115 12.88 27.62 -48.66
N LEU A 116 12.13 26.51 -48.60
CA LEU A 116 11.19 26.24 -47.52
C LEU A 116 11.92 26.21 -46.17
N GLY A 117 13.01 25.45 -46.05
CA GLY A 117 13.81 25.38 -44.83
C GLY A 117 14.36 26.73 -44.38
N GLY A 118 14.88 27.54 -45.30
CA GLY A 118 15.33 28.92 -45.03
C GLY A 118 14.19 29.81 -44.54
N THR A 119 13.00 29.72 -45.15
CA THR A 119 11.81 30.46 -44.73
C THR A 119 11.38 30.09 -43.30
N LEU A 120 11.43 28.80 -42.94
CA LEU A 120 11.11 28.35 -41.58
C LEU A 120 12.09 28.92 -40.54
N VAL A 121 13.39 28.99 -40.87
CA VAL A 121 14.40 29.61 -40.00
C VAL A 121 14.14 31.10 -39.80
N CYS A 122 13.77 31.83 -40.86
CA CYS A 122 13.39 33.24 -40.74
C CYS A 122 12.18 33.41 -39.81
N TRP A 123 11.14 32.56 -39.93
CA TRP A 123 9.98 32.63 -39.05
C TRP A 123 10.30 32.35 -37.58
N THR A 124 11.22 31.44 -37.26
CA THR A 124 11.61 31.21 -35.85
C THR A 124 12.39 32.40 -35.28
N LEU A 125 13.21 33.08 -36.10
CA LEU A 125 13.89 34.32 -35.73
C LEU A 125 12.90 35.47 -35.51
N GLU A 126 11.93 35.66 -36.41
CA GLU A 126 10.86 36.65 -36.25
C GLU A 126 10.11 36.45 -34.93
N GLN A 127 9.67 35.22 -34.66
CA GLN A 127 8.99 34.85 -33.43
C GLN A 127 9.81 35.18 -32.17
N GLN A 128 11.13 34.95 -32.19
CA GLN A 128 12.00 35.29 -31.06
C GLN A 128 12.05 36.80 -30.80
N LEU A 129 12.26 37.60 -31.85
CA LEU A 129 12.34 39.05 -31.71
C LEU A 129 11.00 39.66 -31.29
N GLU A 130 9.88 39.13 -31.79
CA GLU A 130 8.53 39.51 -31.34
C GLU A 130 8.33 39.22 -29.85
N ARG A 131 8.75 38.05 -29.37
CA ARG A 131 8.69 37.71 -27.93
C ARG A 131 9.59 38.63 -27.10
N ALA A 132 10.79 38.94 -27.58
CA ALA A 132 11.70 39.86 -26.90
C ALA A 132 11.08 41.27 -26.78
N LEU A 133 10.56 41.82 -27.89
CA LEU A 133 9.87 43.11 -27.89
C LEU A 133 8.66 43.11 -26.95
N TYR A 134 7.88 42.03 -26.94
CA TYR A 134 6.78 41.87 -26.00
C TYR A 134 7.26 41.98 -24.54
N TYR A 135 8.35 41.32 -24.16
CA TYR A 135 8.90 41.43 -22.80
C TYR A 135 9.43 42.83 -22.48
N ALA A 136 10.08 43.49 -23.44
CA ALA A 136 10.59 44.85 -23.27
C ALA A 136 9.44 45.86 -23.04
N ILE A 137 8.35 45.76 -23.80
CA ILE A 137 7.17 46.64 -23.69
C ILE A 137 6.45 46.47 -22.35
N HIS A 138 6.50 45.28 -21.76
CA HIS A 138 5.82 44.96 -20.49
C HIS A 138 6.75 45.04 -19.27
N ASP A 139 7.88 45.75 -19.36
CA ASP A 139 8.87 45.94 -18.28
C ASP A 139 9.43 44.62 -17.68
N LYS A 140 9.47 43.55 -18.48
CA LYS A 140 10.02 42.24 -18.09
C LYS A 140 11.49 42.11 -18.51
N LEU A 141 12.34 42.98 -17.98
CA LEU A 141 13.76 43.09 -18.35
C LEU A 141 14.52 41.76 -18.30
N GLU A 142 14.29 40.93 -17.28
CA GLU A 142 15.00 39.64 -17.16
C GLU A 142 14.63 38.64 -18.26
N ASP A 143 13.36 38.60 -18.65
CA ASP A 143 12.87 37.67 -19.68
C ASP A 143 13.28 38.18 -21.06
N PHE A 144 13.30 39.50 -21.27
CA PHE A 144 13.90 40.14 -22.44
C PHE A 144 15.38 39.78 -22.61
N LEU A 145 16.20 39.97 -21.56
CA LEU A 145 17.62 39.64 -21.59
C LEU A 145 17.87 38.15 -21.85
N LYS A 146 17.06 37.26 -21.26
CA LYS A 146 17.14 35.82 -21.55
C LYS A 146 16.84 35.50 -23.02
N GLU A 147 15.81 36.13 -23.59
CA GLU A 147 15.42 35.90 -24.97
C GLU A 147 16.52 36.34 -25.94
N ILE A 148 17.07 37.54 -25.75
CA ILE A 148 18.11 38.11 -26.62
C ILE A 148 19.49 37.45 -26.43
N SER A 149 19.83 37.05 -25.20
CA SER A 149 21.08 36.33 -24.95
C SER A 149 21.11 34.92 -25.55
N THR A 150 19.94 34.35 -25.88
CA THR A 150 19.84 33.05 -26.53
C THR A 150 20.02 33.21 -28.04
N ILE A 151 21.17 32.83 -28.58
CA ILE A 151 21.40 32.85 -30.04
C ILE A 151 20.76 31.60 -30.66
N PRO A 152 19.76 31.72 -31.54
CA PRO A 152 19.14 30.55 -32.18
C PRO A 152 20.13 29.81 -33.06
N HIS A 153 19.99 28.48 -33.11
CA HIS A 153 20.76 27.61 -34.02
C HIS A 153 22.28 27.77 -33.91
N SER A 154 22.81 28.25 -32.78
CA SER A 154 24.23 28.55 -32.60
C SER A 154 25.09 27.28 -32.56
N ASN A 155 24.63 26.28 -31.81
CA ASN A 155 25.33 25.02 -31.60
C ASN A 155 24.68 23.83 -32.31
N TRP A 156 23.65 24.04 -33.15
CA TRP A 156 22.99 23.00 -33.95
C TRP A 156 22.47 23.53 -35.28
N LYS A 157 22.39 22.66 -36.29
CA LYS A 157 21.96 23.06 -37.64
C LYS A 157 20.55 22.56 -37.93
N PRO A 158 19.60 23.42 -38.37
CA PRO A 158 18.22 23.04 -38.62
C PRO A 158 18.03 21.85 -39.59
N PHE A 159 18.88 21.73 -40.62
CA PHE A 159 18.78 20.62 -41.58
C PHE A 159 19.15 19.24 -40.99
N GLU A 160 19.93 19.19 -39.91
CA GLU A 160 20.30 17.93 -39.24
C GLU A 160 19.15 17.41 -38.35
N HIS A 161 18.33 18.33 -37.85
CA HIS A 161 17.22 18.05 -36.93
C HIS A 161 15.97 18.86 -37.30
N VAL A 162 15.40 18.57 -38.47
CA VAL A 162 14.20 19.26 -38.98
C VAL A 162 13.02 19.19 -38.01
N SER A 163 12.87 18.09 -37.27
CA SER A 163 11.85 17.93 -36.23
C SER A 163 11.98 18.95 -35.10
N TRP A 164 13.21 19.37 -34.75
CA TRP A 164 13.44 20.39 -33.73
C TRP A 164 13.05 21.78 -34.23
N LEU A 165 13.35 22.10 -35.49
CA LEU A 165 12.92 23.36 -36.12
C LEU A 165 11.40 23.49 -36.15
N ILE A 166 10.70 22.40 -36.50
CA ILE A 166 9.23 22.39 -36.54
C ILE A 166 8.65 22.53 -35.13
N LEU A 167 9.24 21.86 -34.14
CA LEU A 167 8.86 22.02 -32.74
C LEU A 167 9.05 23.47 -32.26
N GLU A 168 10.17 24.08 -32.61
CA GLU A 168 10.52 25.46 -32.25
C GLU A 168 9.48 26.45 -32.80
N LEU A 169 9.16 26.31 -34.10
CA LEU A 169 8.18 27.14 -34.82
C LEU A 169 6.76 26.97 -34.29
N GLU A 170 6.31 25.72 -34.12
CA GLU A 170 4.93 25.44 -33.72
C GLU A 170 4.66 25.88 -32.28
N MET A 171 5.63 25.68 -31.39
CA MET A 171 5.51 26.02 -29.97
C MET A 171 5.86 27.47 -29.66
N ASN A 172 6.32 28.25 -30.65
CA ASN A 172 6.75 29.63 -30.49
C ASN A 172 7.78 29.76 -29.34
N ILE A 173 8.86 28.97 -29.42
CA ILE A 173 9.97 28.96 -28.46
C ILE A 173 11.30 29.18 -29.19
N THR A 174 12.39 29.40 -28.46
CA THR A 174 13.77 29.27 -28.98
C THR A 174 14.46 28.17 -28.18
N ILE A 175 15.01 27.17 -28.88
CA ILE A 175 15.74 26.06 -28.26
C ILE A 175 17.13 26.57 -27.83
N ARG A 176 17.44 26.45 -26.53
CA ARG A 176 18.71 26.92 -25.96
C ARG A 176 19.85 25.96 -26.22
N GLU A 177 21.08 26.48 -26.27
CA GLU A 177 22.31 25.69 -26.44
C GLU A 177 22.36 24.47 -25.51
N ILE A 178 22.18 24.70 -24.21
CA ILE A 178 22.22 23.64 -23.21
C ILE A 178 21.16 22.55 -23.41
N GLN A 179 19.98 22.89 -23.94
CA GLN A 179 18.91 21.92 -24.19
C GLN A 179 19.30 20.99 -25.34
N THR A 180 19.97 21.52 -26.37
CA THR A 180 20.46 20.72 -27.49
C THR A 180 21.63 19.84 -27.11
N ASP A 181 22.56 20.32 -26.28
CA ASP A 181 23.70 19.54 -25.82
C ASP A 181 23.23 18.35 -24.98
N VAL A 182 22.25 18.57 -24.11
CA VAL A 182 21.59 17.51 -23.34
C VAL A 182 20.87 16.53 -24.25
N ALA A 183 20.05 17.02 -25.19
CA ALA A 183 19.33 16.15 -26.12
C ALA A 183 20.29 15.27 -26.94
N ARG A 184 21.39 15.85 -27.46
CA ARG A 184 22.43 15.08 -28.16
C ARG A 184 23.10 14.06 -27.28
N HIS A 185 23.49 14.43 -26.06
CA HIS A 185 24.14 13.49 -25.15
C HIS A 185 23.23 12.30 -24.82
N MET A 186 21.92 12.54 -24.63
CA MET A 186 20.92 11.49 -24.44
C MET A 186 20.63 10.67 -25.71
N MET A 187 20.82 11.25 -26.89
CA MET A 187 20.70 10.54 -28.17
C MET A 187 21.94 9.71 -28.49
N GLN A 188 23.12 10.13 -28.03
CA GLN A 188 24.38 9.45 -28.28
C GLN A 188 24.36 8.05 -27.66
N THR A 189 24.50 7.04 -28.51
CA THR A 189 25.02 5.74 -28.10
C THR A 189 26.52 5.93 -27.91
N ASN A 190 27.11 5.55 -26.77
CA ASN A 190 28.56 5.54 -26.56
C ASN A 190 29.22 4.52 -27.51
N MET A 191 29.26 4.84 -28.82
CA MET A 191 30.00 4.15 -29.86
C MET A 191 31.45 4.61 -29.75
N THR A 192 32.12 4.25 -28.66
CA THR A 192 33.57 4.12 -28.74
C THR A 192 33.86 2.91 -29.61
N THR A 193 34.81 3.04 -30.53
CA THR A 193 35.29 2.04 -31.50
C THR A 193 35.69 0.67 -30.91
N ASP A 194 35.67 0.53 -29.59
CA ASP A 194 35.74 -0.75 -28.89
C ASP A 194 34.37 -1.43 -28.89
N GLN A 195 34.19 -2.42 -29.79
CA GLN A 195 33.05 -3.34 -29.83
C GLN A 195 32.85 -4.18 -28.54
N THR A 196 33.65 -3.92 -27.49
CA THR A 196 33.64 -4.60 -26.20
C THR A 196 32.94 -3.80 -25.09
N LYS A 197 32.61 -2.52 -25.30
CA LYS A 197 31.84 -1.73 -24.32
C LYS A 197 30.35 -1.81 -24.61
N VAL A 198 29.64 -2.55 -23.76
CA VAL A 198 28.18 -2.64 -23.72
C VAL A 198 27.58 -1.22 -23.67
N ASN A 199 26.61 -0.95 -24.55
CA ASN A 199 25.76 0.23 -24.51
C ASN A 199 25.11 0.38 -23.12
N LYS A 200 25.52 1.36 -22.32
CA LYS A 200 25.07 1.54 -20.92
C LYS A 200 23.87 2.48 -20.83
N ASN A 201 22.96 2.22 -19.90
CA ASN A 201 21.83 3.11 -19.60
C ASN A 201 22.32 4.35 -18.86
N LEU A 202 21.74 5.51 -19.18
CA LEU A 202 22.24 6.81 -18.73
C LEU A 202 21.15 7.61 -18.03
N VAL A 203 21.49 8.26 -16.94
CA VAL A 203 20.66 9.28 -16.30
C VAL A 203 21.47 10.57 -16.19
N MET A 204 20.80 11.71 -16.40
CA MET A 204 21.42 13.03 -16.35
C MET A 204 20.70 13.94 -15.36
N GLN A 205 21.45 14.75 -14.64
CA GLN A 205 20.90 15.82 -13.83
C GLN A 205 20.59 17.03 -14.72
N MET A 206 19.40 17.60 -14.55
CA MET A 206 19.05 18.89 -15.12
C MET A 206 18.26 19.74 -14.13
N ASN A 207 18.58 21.04 -14.12
CA ASN A 207 17.93 22.01 -13.26
C ASN A 207 16.41 22.12 -13.51
N MET A 208 15.68 22.37 -12.43
CA MET A 208 14.25 22.58 -12.48
C MET A 208 13.92 23.88 -13.23
N GLY A 209 13.02 23.79 -14.21
CA GLY A 209 12.63 24.94 -15.04
C GLY A 209 13.48 25.17 -16.29
N GLU A 210 14.48 24.32 -16.58
CA GLU A 210 15.28 24.39 -17.82
C GLU A 210 14.60 23.77 -19.05
N GLY A 211 13.37 23.29 -18.90
CA GLY A 211 12.58 22.74 -20.02
C GLY A 211 12.76 21.24 -20.26
N LYS A 212 13.09 20.45 -19.22
CA LYS A 212 13.17 18.97 -19.22
C LYS A 212 11.99 18.32 -19.97
N THR A 213 10.80 18.44 -19.40
CA THR A 213 9.56 17.84 -19.92
C THR A 213 8.93 18.66 -21.05
N SER A 214 9.14 19.98 -21.06
CA SER A 214 8.48 20.87 -22.02
C SER A 214 9.19 21.00 -23.36
N VAL A 215 10.52 20.82 -23.42
CA VAL A 215 11.33 21.04 -24.63
C VAL A 215 12.13 19.78 -24.98
N ILE A 216 12.96 19.29 -24.06
CA ILE A 216 13.90 18.20 -24.34
C ILE A 216 13.18 16.87 -24.56
N LEU A 217 12.17 16.55 -23.75
CA LEU A 217 11.42 15.31 -23.90
C LEU A 217 10.73 15.20 -25.28
N PRO A 218 10.01 16.23 -25.79
CA PRO A 218 9.55 16.26 -27.17
C PRO A 218 10.67 16.16 -28.23
N MET A 219 11.79 16.86 -28.04
CA MET A 219 12.96 16.78 -28.95
C MET A 219 13.49 15.35 -29.05
N LEU A 220 13.65 14.67 -27.91
CA LEU A 220 14.09 13.27 -27.84
C LEU A 220 13.06 12.35 -28.48
N ALA A 221 11.78 12.55 -28.18
CA ALA A 221 10.71 11.74 -28.73
C ALA A 221 10.68 11.80 -30.26
N ALA A 222 10.80 13.00 -30.83
CA ALA A 222 10.79 13.20 -32.27
C ALA A 222 12.05 12.66 -32.97
N SER A 223 13.23 12.75 -32.34
CA SER A 223 14.50 12.35 -32.94
C SER A 223 14.88 10.89 -32.72
N LEU A 224 14.46 10.28 -31.60
CA LEU A 224 14.74 8.87 -31.31
C LEU A 224 13.78 7.92 -32.00
N ALA A 225 12.63 8.38 -32.48
CA ALA A 225 11.63 7.53 -33.12
C ALA A 225 12.02 7.24 -34.58
N SER A 226 12.06 5.96 -34.96
CA SER A 226 12.50 5.51 -36.28
C SER A 226 11.61 4.38 -36.77
N SER A 227 11.12 4.50 -38.01
CA SER A 227 10.12 3.62 -38.62
C SER A 227 10.49 2.13 -38.60
N ASN A 228 11.79 1.82 -38.54
CA ASN A 228 12.31 0.46 -38.67
C ASN A 228 13.15 0.01 -37.47
N SER A 229 13.55 0.93 -36.59
CA SER A 229 14.60 0.63 -35.59
C SER A 229 14.24 0.96 -34.15
N SER A 230 13.35 1.92 -33.89
CA SER A 230 13.07 2.38 -32.52
C SER A 230 11.66 2.93 -32.34
N LEU A 231 10.93 2.30 -31.42
CA LEU A 231 9.66 2.80 -30.91
C LEU A 231 9.93 3.53 -29.59
N VAL A 232 9.69 4.84 -29.53
CA VAL A 232 9.98 5.60 -28.32
C VAL A 232 8.89 5.37 -27.29
N ARG A 233 9.31 5.10 -26.05
CA ARG A 233 8.42 4.94 -24.90
C ARG A 233 8.84 5.89 -23.79
N ILE A 234 8.01 6.89 -23.54
CA ILE A 234 8.17 7.85 -22.47
C ILE A 234 7.55 7.26 -21.20
N VAL A 235 8.36 7.19 -20.14
CA VAL A 235 7.96 6.67 -18.83
C VAL A 235 7.89 7.83 -17.85
N VAL A 236 6.73 8.02 -17.25
CA VAL A 236 6.44 9.14 -16.33
C VAL A 236 5.83 8.61 -15.04
N LEU A 237 5.95 9.39 -13.95
CA LEU A 237 5.22 9.11 -12.72
C LEU A 237 3.71 9.17 -12.96
N LYS A 238 2.95 8.31 -12.26
CA LYS A 238 1.50 8.21 -12.43
C LYS A 238 0.74 9.50 -12.18
N SER A 239 1.17 10.32 -11.22
CA SER A 239 0.61 11.66 -10.94
C SER A 239 0.86 12.65 -12.07
N LEU A 240 1.96 12.51 -12.81
CA LEU A 240 2.31 13.37 -13.94
C LEU A 240 1.70 12.89 -15.27
N PHE A 241 1.12 11.68 -15.29
CA PHE A 241 0.61 11.06 -16.51
C PHE A 241 -0.42 11.92 -17.25
N PRO A 242 -1.47 12.49 -16.61
CA PRO A 242 -2.47 13.29 -17.33
C PRO A 242 -1.86 14.57 -17.94
N THR A 243 -1.04 15.28 -17.18
CA THR A 243 -0.38 16.52 -17.61
C THR A 243 0.61 16.26 -18.75
N ASN A 244 1.42 15.22 -18.63
CA ASN A 244 2.39 14.84 -19.67
C ASN A 244 1.68 14.34 -20.94
N TYR A 245 0.57 13.61 -20.80
CA TYR A 245 -0.25 13.18 -21.95
C TYR A 245 -0.77 14.37 -22.75
N GLN A 246 -1.37 15.36 -22.09
CA GLN A 246 -1.88 16.57 -22.74
C GLN A 246 -0.74 17.38 -23.38
N SER A 247 0.32 17.62 -22.62
CA SER A 247 1.51 18.37 -23.06
C SER A 247 2.16 17.75 -24.30
N LEU A 248 2.43 16.45 -24.29
CA LEU A 248 3.04 15.74 -25.41
C LEU A 248 2.10 15.68 -26.62
N ARG A 249 0.79 15.52 -26.41
CA ARG A 249 -0.18 15.54 -27.49
C ARG A 249 -0.22 16.90 -28.20
N CYS A 250 -0.17 18.00 -27.45
CA CYS A 250 -0.11 19.35 -28.03
C CYS A 250 1.20 19.58 -28.80
N LYS A 251 2.33 19.10 -28.27
CA LYS A 251 3.67 19.36 -28.85
C LYS A 251 4.03 18.47 -30.03
N LEU A 252 3.58 17.22 -30.03
CA LEU A 252 3.98 16.21 -31.01
C LEU A 252 2.86 15.84 -31.98
N GLY A 253 1.60 16.06 -31.59
CA GLY A 253 0.42 15.68 -32.39
C GLY A 253 0.02 16.70 -33.46
N GLY A 254 0.64 17.88 -33.48
CA GLY A 254 0.39 18.94 -34.45
C GLY A 254 1.21 18.77 -35.72
N LEU A 255 2.07 19.74 -36.06
CA LEU A 255 2.88 19.69 -37.28
C LEU A 255 3.84 18.50 -37.32
N LEU A 256 4.28 17.99 -36.16
CA LEU A 256 5.10 16.77 -36.02
C LEU A 256 4.35 15.45 -36.29
N ASN A 257 3.02 15.50 -36.34
CA ASN A 257 2.13 14.38 -36.67
C ASN A 257 2.49 13.05 -35.99
N ARG A 258 2.89 13.08 -34.71
CA ARG A 258 3.16 11.89 -33.89
C ARG A 258 2.01 11.66 -32.93
N ARG A 259 1.39 10.48 -32.98
CA ARG A 259 0.34 10.14 -32.02
C ARG A 259 0.96 9.70 -30.70
N ILE A 260 0.30 10.08 -29.61
CA ILE A 260 0.67 9.63 -28.26
C ILE A 260 -0.26 8.48 -27.86
N PHE A 261 0.31 7.28 -27.73
CA PHE A 261 -0.40 6.08 -27.32
C PHE A 261 -0.22 5.81 -25.83
N PRO A 262 -1.27 5.96 -25.00
CA PRO A 262 -1.18 5.54 -23.61
C PRO A 262 -1.17 4.00 -23.52
N PHE A 263 -0.17 3.44 -22.83
CA PHE A 263 -0.13 2.02 -22.50
C PHE A 263 -0.28 1.84 -20.99
N LEU A 264 -1.37 1.16 -20.61
CA LEU A 264 -1.74 0.88 -19.22
C LEU A 264 -1.91 -0.63 -19.04
N CYS A 265 -1.44 -1.17 -17.91
CA CYS A 265 -1.54 -2.59 -17.59
C CYS A 265 -1.74 -2.77 -16.09
N ARG A 266 -2.64 -3.68 -15.73
CA ARG A 266 -2.95 -4.04 -14.34
C ARG A 266 -3.19 -5.54 -14.26
N ARG A 267 -3.00 -6.13 -13.06
CA ARG A 267 -3.24 -7.57 -12.86
C ARG A 267 -4.66 -8.02 -13.20
N ASP A 268 -5.65 -7.16 -12.95
CA ASP A 268 -7.08 -7.44 -13.15
C ASP A 268 -7.52 -7.39 -14.61
N MET A 269 -6.63 -7.01 -15.53
CA MET A 269 -6.92 -7.02 -16.97
C MET A 269 -6.88 -8.46 -17.49
N ASP A 270 -8.03 -8.97 -17.92
CA ASP A 270 -8.11 -10.30 -18.52
C ASP A 270 -7.77 -10.25 -20.02
N PHE A 271 -6.46 -10.27 -20.30
CA PHE A 271 -5.98 -10.34 -21.68
C PHE A 271 -6.19 -11.74 -22.28
N ASN A 272 -6.78 -11.77 -23.46
CA ASN A 272 -6.74 -12.92 -24.37
C ASN A 272 -5.71 -12.72 -25.50
N ASP A 273 -5.42 -13.81 -26.20
CA ASP A 273 -4.49 -13.87 -27.34
C ASP A 273 -4.82 -12.85 -28.44
N LYS A 274 -6.11 -12.63 -28.75
CA LYS A 274 -6.55 -11.63 -29.74
C LYS A 274 -6.24 -10.20 -29.29
N GLN A 275 -6.48 -9.86 -28.03
CA GLN A 275 -6.19 -8.54 -27.47
C GLN A 275 -4.68 -8.26 -27.44
N ILE A 276 -3.87 -9.25 -27.03
CA ILE A 276 -2.41 -9.14 -27.05
C ILE A 276 -1.90 -8.95 -28.49
N ASN A 277 -2.46 -9.69 -29.46
CA ASN A 277 -2.13 -9.50 -30.87
C ASN A 277 -2.57 -8.11 -31.39
N HIS A 278 -3.69 -7.56 -30.92
CA HIS A 278 -4.09 -6.19 -31.25
C HIS A 278 -3.09 -5.17 -30.70
N ILE A 279 -2.68 -5.31 -29.43
CA ILE A 279 -1.64 -4.48 -28.80
C ILE A 279 -0.34 -4.57 -29.60
N TYR A 280 0.06 -5.79 -29.99
CA TYR A 280 1.27 -5.99 -30.78
C TYR A 280 1.20 -5.31 -32.14
N ASN A 281 0.08 -5.43 -32.85
CA ASN A 281 -0.15 -4.76 -34.12
C ASN A 281 -0.15 -3.23 -33.97
N ARG A 282 -0.73 -2.70 -32.89
CA ARG A 282 -0.68 -1.27 -32.57
C ARG A 282 0.74 -0.79 -32.32
N PHE A 283 1.57 -1.56 -31.61
CA PHE A 283 2.98 -1.22 -31.42
C PHE A 283 3.77 -1.27 -32.74
N LYS A 284 3.50 -2.23 -33.63
CA LYS A 284 4.13 -2.26 -34.97
C LYS A 284 3.70 -1.08 -35.83
N GLN A 285 2.42 -0.73 -35.81
CA GLN A 285 1.91 0.47 -36.49
C GLN A 285 2.54 1.72 -35.90
N GLY A 286 2.67 1.80 -34.58
CA GLY A 286 3.32 2.90 -33.90
C GLY A 286 4.79 3.02 -34.27
N LEU A 287 5.51 1.90 -34.37
CA LEU A 287 6.88 1.87 -34.86
C LEU A 287 6.94 2.46 -36.28
N TYR A 288 6.13 1.96 -37.23
CA TYR A 288 6.13 2.42 -38.62
C TYR A 288 5.83 3.92 -38.76
N ASN A 289 4.85 4.43 -38.01
CA ASN A 289 4.46 5.85 -38.04
C ASN A 289 5.36 6.75 -37.16
N CYS A 290 6.33 6.15 -36.47
CA CYS A 290 7.13 6.75 -35.40
C CYS A 290 6.28 7.46 -34.33
N ASP A 291 5.14 6.87 -33.97
CA ASP A 291 4.30 7.28 -32.86
C ASP A 291 5.02 7.03 -31.51
N ILE A 292 4.52 7.62 -30.43
CA ILE A 292 5.15 7.61 -29.12
C ILE A 292 4.27 6.87 -28.11
N ILE A 293 4.84 5.95 -27.34
CA ILE A 293 4.14 5.32 -26.21
C ILE A 293 4.34 6.20 -24.96
N LEU A 294 3.26 6.49 -24.24
CA LEU A 294 3.31 7.05 -22.89
C LEU A 294 2.85 5.99 -21.88
N THR A 295 3.64 5.74 -20.84
CA THR A 295 3.33 4.72 -19.84
C THR A 295 3.89 5.09 -18.46
N SER A 296 3.52 4.33 -17.43
CA SER A 296 4.08 4.43 -16.08
C SER A 296 5.01 3.24 -15.78
N PRO A 297 5.96 3.36 -14.83
CA PRO A 297 6.79 2.21 -14.44
C PRO A 297 5.94 1.05 -13.92
N GLU A 298 4.82 1.32 -13.24
CA GLU A 298 3.93 0.30 -12.72
C GLU A 298 3.29 -0.52 -13.83
N ASP A 299 2.86 0.11 -14.93
CA ASP A 299 2.24 -0.56 -16.07
C ASP A 299 3.24 -1.49 -16.81
N ILE A 300 4.50 -1.07 -16.96
CA ILE A 300 5.55 -1.89 -17.58
C ILE A 300 5.78 -3.14 -16.72
N LEU A 301 6.01 -2.95 -15.43
CA LEU A 301 6.32 -4.04 -14.51
C LEU A 301 5.11 -4.97 -14.31
N SER A 302 3.89 -4.42 -14.33
CA SER A 302 2.65 -5.19 -14.30
C SER A 302 2.51 -6.06 -15.54
N PHE A 303 2.81 -5.56 -16.74
CA PHE A 303 2.83 -6.39 -17.95
C PHE A 303 3.89 -7.50 -17.86
N ASP A 304 5.03 -7.19 -17.22
CA ASP A 304 6.09 -8.17 -17.00
C ASP A 304 5.67 -9.30 -16.05
N LEU A 305 5.06 -8.97 -14.92
CA LEU A 305 4.55 -9.96 -13.96
C LEU A 305 3.34 -10.74 -14.49
N LEU A 306 2.40 -10.07 -15.18
CA LEU A 306 1.20 -10.71 -15.73
C LEU A 306 1.55 -11.76 -16.79
N THR A 307 2.61 -11.55 -17.57
CA THR A 307 3.12 -12.55 -18.51
C THR A 307 3.52 -13.85 -17.79
N ILE A 308 4.21 -13.74 -16.66
CA ILE A 308 4.61 -14.89 -15.84
C ILE A 308 3.38 -15.51 -15.15
N ASP A 309 2.45 -14.68 -14.67
CA ASP A 309 1.21 -15.15 -14.03
C ASP A 309 0.31 -15.94 -14.99
N LYS A 310 0.17 -15.50 -16.26
CA LYS A 310 -0.55 -16.25 -17.30
C LYS A 310 0.11 -17.60 -17.60
N CYS A 311 1.44 -17.66 -17.64
CA CYS A 311 2.18 -18.92 -17.74
C CYS A 311 1.89 -19.84 -16.54
N ARG A 312 1.85 -19.29 -15.32
CA ARG A 312 1.56 -20.02 -14.08
C ARG A 312 0.15 -20.61 -14.08
N ARG A 313 -0.85 -19.86 -14.55
CA ARG A 313 -2.25 -20.32 -14.69
C ARG A 313 -2.45 -21.36 -15.79
N ASN A 314 -1.37 -21.83 -16.42
CA ASN A 314 -1.38 -22.73 -17.58
C ASN A 314 -2.07 -22.13 -18.82
N GLU A 315 -2.21 -20.80 -18.90
CA GLU A 315 -2.71 -20.08 -20.08
C GLU A 315 -1.58 -19.90 -21.12
N PHE A 316 -0.97 -21.01 -21.53
CA PHE A 316 0.29 -21.01 -22.30
C PHE A 316 0.21 -20.27 -23.64
N ASN A 317 -0.94 -20.27 -24.30
CA ASN A 317 -1.11 -19.55 -25.57
C ASN A 317 -0.99 -18.03 -25.36
N VAL A 318 -1.67 -17.51 -24.33
CA VAL A 318 -1.61 -16.09 -23.96
C VAL A 318 -0.23 -15.74 -23.45
N GLY A 319 0.33 -16.55 -22.54
CA GLY A 319 1.69 -16.38 -22.02
C GLY A 319 2.74 -16.33 -23.13
N HIS A 320 2.67 -17.22 -24.12
CA HIS A 320 3.55 -17.23 -25.29
C HIS A 320 3.42 -15.95 -26.13
N CYS A 321 2.19 -15.51 -26.42
CA CYS A 321 1.96 -14.25 -27.12
C CYS A 321 2.56 -13.06 -26.35
N MET A 322 2.33 -12.98 -25.03
CA MET A 322 2.87 -11.90 -24.20
C MET A 322 4.40 -11.93 -24.14
N LEU A 323 5.03 -13.10 -23.97
CA LEU A 323 6.49 -13.27 -24.04
C LEU A 323 7.05 -12.79 -25.39
N THR A 324 6.32 -13.01 -26.49
CA THR A 324 6.69 -12.53 -27.83
C THR A 324 6.63 -11.00 -27.90
N VAL A 325 5.57 -10.38 -27.38
CA VAL A 325 5.44 -8.91 -27.33
C VAL A 325 6.54 -8.31 -26.44
N GLN A 326 6.83 -8.89 -25.28
CA GLN A 326 7.93 -8.46 -24.42
C GLN A 326 9.28 -8.52 -25.13
N ARG A 327 9.56 -9.64 -25.82
CA ARG A 327 10.81 -9.83 -26.57
C ARG A 327 10.98 -8.76 -27.62
N TRP A 328 9.89 -8.47 -28.33
CA TRP A 328 9.85 -7.41 -29.32
C TRP A 328 10.05 -6.03 -28.69
N LEU A 329 9.37 -5.71 -27.59
CA LEU A 329 9.53 -4.44 -26.88
C LEU A 329 10.96 -4.25 -26.37
N LYS A 330 11.60 -5.27 -25.77
CA LYS A 330 12.99 -5.14 -25.30
C LYS A 330 13.99 -5.00 -26.46
N SER A 331 13.59 -5.35 -27.70
CA SER A 331 14.38 -5.21 -28.93
C SER A 331 14.21 -3.85 -29.64
N PHE A 332 13.00 -3.28 -29.62
CA PHE A 332 12.65 -2.08 -30.39
C PHE A 332 12.32 -0.86 -29.51
N ALA A 333 11.92 -1.02 -28.26
CA ALA A 333 11.50 0.10 -27.41
C ALA A 333 12.72 0.87 -26.86
N ARG A 334 12.78 2.16 -27.20
CA ARG A 334 13.73 3.14 -26.66
C ARG A 334 13.05 3.92 -25.54
N ASP A 335 13.42 3.63 -24.29
CA ASP A 335 12.79 4.25 -23.12
C ASP A 335 13.45 5.59 -22.76
N VAL A 336 12.62 6.60 -22.49
CA VAL A 336 13.01 7.90 -21.93
C VAL A 336 12.28 8.10 -20.60
N LEU A 337 13.02 8.28 -19.50
CA LEU A 337 12.48 8.43 -18.15
C LEU A 337 12.43 9.91 -17.74
N ASP A 338 11.25 10.41 -17.34
CA ASP A 338 11.06 11.73 -16.72
C ASP A 338 10.97 11.58 -15.19
N GLU A 339 11.79 12.33 -14.45
CA GLU A 339 12.01 12.17 -13.00
C GLU A 339 12.53 10.77 -12.64
N SER A 340 13.66 10.40 -13.27
CA SER A 340 14.28 9.08 -13.15
C SER A 340 14.72 8.71 -11.73
N ASP A 341 15.01 9.69 -10.88
CA ASP A 341 15.32 9.51 -9.45
C ASP A 341 14.15 8.90 -8.67
N GLU A 342 12.91 9.29 -8.98
CA GLU A 342 11.70 8.75 -8.37
C GLU A 342 11.23 7.46 -9.06
N ILE A 343 11.30 7.39 -10.39
CA ILE A 343 10.97 6.17 -11.15
C ILE A 343 11.86 4.99 -10.71
N LEU A 344 13.13 5.27 -10.42
CA LEU A 344 14.12 4.26 -10.05
C LEU A 344 14.32 4.12 -8.54
N HIS A 345 13.41 4.68 -7.73
CA HIS A 345 13.57 4.73 -6.29
C HIS A 345 13.51 3.34 -5.63
N VAL A 346 14.49 3.03 -4.78
CA VAL A 346 14.72 1.69 -4.19
C VAL A 346 13.64 1.22 -3.22
N LYS A 347 12.73 2.08 -2.78
CA LYS A 347 11.59 1.64 -1.96
C LYS A 347 10.46 1.03 -2.80
N TYR A 348 10.38 1.35 -4.08
CA TYR A 348 9.30 0.86 -4.93
C TYR A 348 9.50 -0.61 -5.29
N GLN A 349 8.46 -1.43 -5.05
CA GLN A 349 8.34 -2.81 -5.51
C GLN A 349 6.88 -3.10 -5.87
N LEU A 350 6.66 -3.83 -6.96
CA LEU A 350 5.37 -4.38 -7.37
C LEU A 350 5.33 -5.88 -7.02
N VAL A 351 4.27 -6.31 -6.33
CA VAL A 351 4.12 -7.68 -5.81
C VAL A 351 2.78 -8.25 -6.26
N TYR A 352 2.81 -9.38 -6.96
CA TYR A 352 1.63 -10.20 -7.23
C TYR A 352 1.58 -11.35 -6.25
N THR A 353 0.54 -11.41 -5.43
CA THR A 353 0.33 -12.55 -4.54
C THR A 353 -0.12 -13.78 -5.31
N VAL A 354 0.35 -14.97 -4.94
CA VAL A 354 0.08 -16.20 -5.69
C VAL A 354 -0.38 -17.30 -4.76
N GLY A 355 -1.51 -17.92 -5.11
CA GLY A 355 -2.11 -19.05 -4.41
C GLY A 355 -3.25 -18.64 -3.47
N ASN A 356 -3.75 -19.58 -2.69
CA ASN A 356 -4.92 -19.34 -1.84
C ASN A 356 -4.59 -18.42 -0.69
N GLN A 357 -5.53 -17.50 -0.38
CA GLN A 357 -5.41 -16.64 0.77
C GLN A 357 -5.40 -17.44 2.08
N GLN A 358 -4.45 -17.15 2.97
CA GLN A 358 -4.30 -17.79 4.27
C GLN A 358 -4.29 -16.76 5.39
N ASN A 359 -4.70 -17.18 6.59
CA ASN A 359 -4.52 -16.36 7.79
C ASN A 359 -3.02 -16.22 8.10
N VAL A 360 -2.62 -15.06 8.62
CA VAL A 360 -1.28 -14.87 9.17
C VAL A 360 -1.03 -15.85 10.32
N ASP A 361 0.21 -16.34 10.45
CA ASP A 361 0.61 -17.15 11.61
C ASP A 361 0.35 -16.36 12.89
N GLY A 362 -0.18 -17.01 13.94
CA GLY A 362 -0.76 -16.31 15.09
C GLY A 362 -2.28 -16.14 15.05
N GLY A 363 -2.88 -16.04 13.86
CA GLY A 363 -4.31 -15.75 13.71
C GLY A 363 -4.74 -14.58 14.60
N ALA A 364 -5.88 -14.73 15.29
CA ALA A 364 -6.42 -13.67 16.14
C ALA A 364 -5.55 -13.30 17.33
N GLU A 365 -4.79 -14.24 17.87
CA GLU A 365 -3.89 -13.98 18.99
C GLU A 365 -2.83 -12.94 18.65
N ARG A 366 -2.44 -12.85 17.38
CA ARG A 366 -1.42 -11.90 16.93
C ARG A 366 -1.83 -10.45 17.16
N TRP A 367 -3.01 -10.05 16.70
CA TRP A 367 -3.50 -8.69 16.90
C TRP A 367 -4.06 -8.45 18.31
N ASN A 368 -4.58 -9.49 18.98
CA ASN A 368 -4.99 -9.38 20.38
C ASN A 368 -3.81 -9.02 21.30
N ILE A 369 -2.65 -9.65 21.10
CA ILE A 369 -1.44 -9.34 21.89
C ILE A 369 -0.94 -7.92 21.57
N ILE A 370 -0.99 -7.49 20.31
CA ILE A 370 -0.67 -6.11 19.94
C ILE A 370 -1.56 -5.13 20.71
N GLN A 371 -2.87 -5.38 20.78
CA GLN A 371 -3.82 -4.54 21.52
C GLN A 371 -3.48 -4.48 23.01
N ILE A 372 -3.20 -5.62 23.64
CA ILE A 372 -2.78 -5.69 25.05
C ILE A 372 -1.52 -4.83 25.28
N ILE A 373 -0.51 -4.97 24.43
CA ILE A 373 0.73 -4.22 24.53
C ILE A 373 0.48 -2.72 24.33
N LEU A 374 -0.36 -2.31 23.37
CA LEU A 374 -0.70 -0.89 23.17
C LEU A 374 -1.48 -0.30 24.36
N HIS A 375 -2.36 -1.07 25.01
CA HIS A 375 -3.01 -0.65 26.26
C HIS A 375 -1.99 -0.40 27.38
N LEU A 376 -0.96 -1.25 27.50
CA LEU A 376 0.14 -1.03 28.43
C LEU A 376 0.98 0.20 28.06
N VAL A 377 1.26 0.42 26.77
CA VAL A 377 1.96 1.62 26.31
C VAL A 377 1.16 2.87 26.70
N LYS A 378 -0.16 2.90 26.49
CA LYS A 378 -1.02 4.01 26.91
C LYS A 378 -0.91 4.31 28.41
N LYS A 379 -0.89 3.28 29.25
CA LYS A 379 -0.74 3.41 30.71
C LYS A 379 0.55 4.13 31.09
N HIS A 380 1.64 3.86 30.37
CA HIS A 380 2.98 4.40 30.67
C HIS A 380 3.36 5.64 29.84
N ALA A 381 2.61 5.99 28.79
CA ALA A 381 2.95 7.08 27.87
C ALA A 381 3.16 8.44 28.57
N ILE A 382 2.32 8.76 29.57
CA ILE A 382 2.41 10.02 30.34
C ILE A 382 3.66 10.08 31.22
N SER A 383 4.04 8.96 31.85
CA SER A 383 5.23 8.94 32.72
C SER A 383 6.50 9.05 31.89
N ILE A 384 6.54 8.39 30.73
CA ILE A 384 7.62 8.48 29.76
C ILE A 384 7.74 9.90 29.19
N SER A 385 6.63 10.55 28.81
CA SER A 385 6.66 11.92 28.28
C SER A 385 7.14 12.94 29.30
N LYS A 386 6.71 12.83 30.58
CA LYS A 386 7.21 13.69 31.66
C LYS A 386 8.71 13.54 31.90
N ARG A 387 9.24 12.31 31.79
CA ARG A 387 10.67 12.03 32.00
C ARG A 387 11.54 12.47 30.81
N PHE A 388 11.00 12.42 29.59
CA PHE A 388 11.72 12.69 28.35
C PHE A 388 11.00 13.73 27.47
N ASN A 389 10.64 14.88 28.06
CA ASN A 389 9.80 15.91 27.42
C ASN A 389 10.32 16.41 26.06
N GLU A 390 11.64 16.39 25.85
CA GLU A 390 12.26 16.83 24.59
C GLU A 390 12.34 15.73 23.51
N GLN A 391 12.19 14.46 23.89
CA GLN A 391 12.42 13.30 23.00
C GLN A 391 11.14 12.50 22.72
N VAL A 392 10.01 12.94 23.28
CA VAL A 392 8.72 12.27 23.21
C VAL A 392 7.67 13.30 22.83
N CYS A 393 6.91 13.02 21.77
CA CYS A 393 5.72 13.79 21.44
C CYS A 393 4.53 13.14 22.14
N TYR A 394 3.83 13.89 22.98
CA TYR A 394 2.65 13.42 23.70
C TYR A 394 1.55 14.49 23.61
N LYS A 395 0.41 14.16 23.01
CA LYS A 395 -0.80 14.98 23.10
C LYS A 395 -1.83 14.30 23.98
N PHE A 396 -2.46 15.11 24.83
CA PHE A 396 -3.52 14.61 25.70
C PHE A 396 -4.69 14.10 24.84
N PRO A 397 -5.20 12.90 25.12
CA PRO A 397 -6.35 12.37 24.42
C PRO A 397 -7.62 13.13 24.84
N PRO A 398 -8.63 13.23 23.96
CA PRO A 398 -9.89 13.92 24.28
C PRO A 398 -10.69 13.22 25.39
N ARG A 399 -10.47 11.91 25.57
CA ARG A 399 -11.12 11.07 26.59
C ARG A 399 -10.12 10.10 27.20
N LYS A 400 -10.39 9.64 28.42
CA LYS A 400 -9.56 8.65 29.13
C LYS A 400 -9.46 7.31 28.38
N SER A 401 -10.52 6.90 27.69
CA SER A 401 -10.57 5.64 26.93
C SER A 401 -9.77 5.70 25.61
N ALA A 402 -9.43 6.89 25.13
CA ALA A 402 -8.70 7.09 23.88
C ALA A 402 -7.19 6.91 24.04
N PHE A 403 -6.51 6.49 22.97
CA PHE A 403 -5.06 6.42 22.93
C PHE A 403 -4.48 7.83 22.71
N PRO A 404 -3.46 8.25 23.48
CA PRO A 404 -2.81 9.55 23.27
C PRO A 404 -2.02 9.56 21.96
N GLU A 405 -1.94 10.71 21.28
CA GLU A 405 -0.97 10.85 20.19
C GLU A 405 0.44 10.76 20.79
N PHE A 406 1.13 9.65 20.53
CA PHE A 406 2.38 9.30 21.18
C PHE A 406 3.43 8.91 20.14
N ARG A 407 4.57 9.61 20.16
CA ARG A 407 5.72 9.34 19.29
C ARG A 407 7.05 9.42 20.03
N LEU A 408 8.01 8.61 19.59
CA LEU A 408 9.35 8.51 20.17
C LEU A 408 10.40 8.97 19.16
N GLN A 409 11.33 9.83 19.59
CA GLN A 409 12.38 10.37 18.71
C GLN A 409 13.73 9.64 18.87
N SER A 410 13.94 8.91 19.97
CA SER A 410 15.23 8.29 20.30
C SER A 410 15.07 6.90 20.94
N GLN A 411 16.17 6.14 21.01
CA GLN A 411 16.18 4.77 21.57
C GLN A 411 16.01 4.75 23.09
N GLN A 412 16.52 5.76 23.80
CA GLN A 412 16.55 5.78 25.25
C GLN A 412 15.16 5.69 25.92
N PRO A 413 14.15 6.53 25.56
CA PRO A 413 12.79 6.38 26.09
C PRO A 413 12.14 5.06 25.65
N TYR A 414 12.50 4.54 24.47
CA TYR A 414 12.00 3.26 23.97
C TYR A 414 12.50 2.08 24.81
N SER A 415 13.79 2.02 25.13
CA SER A 415 14.34 0.94 25.97
C SER A 415 13.68 0.88 27.34
N LEU A 416 13.46 2.04 27.99
CA LEU A 416 12.74 2.09 29.25
C LEU A 416 11.27 1.67 29.11
N LEU A 417 10.60 2.10 28.03
CA LEU A 417 9.21 1.70 27.75
C LEU A 417 9.12 0.18 27.59
N CYS A 418 10.03 -0.45 26.84
CA CYS A 418 10.08 -1.89 26.64
C CYS A 418 10.23 -2.65 27.97
N GLU A 419 11.15 -2.21 28.83
CA GLU A 419 11.35 -2.83 30.15
C GLU A 419 10.08 -2.74 31.01
N ILE A 420 9.47 -1.57 31.12
CA ILE A 420 8.27 -1.37 31.95
C ILE A 420 7.08 -2.18 31.41
N VAL A 421 6.87 -2.15 30.09
CA VAL A 421 5.78 -2.88 29.42
C VAL A 421 5.96 -4.40 29.55
N ALA A 422 7.18 -4.91 29.35
CA ALA A 422 7.46 -6.34 29.48
C ALA A 422 7.22 -6.86 30.90
N ASN A 423 7.62 -6.10 31.92
CA ASN A 423 7.37 -6.45 33.32
C ASN A 423 5.87 -6.44 33.64
N ASP A 424 5.14 -5.38 33.27
CA ASP A 424 3.69 -5.26 33.52
C ASP A 424 2.90 -6.37 32.81
N TRP A 425 3.30 -6.72 31.57
CA TRP A 425 2.71 -7.83 30.83
C TRP A 425 2.92 -9.19 31.53
N LEU A 426 4.14 -9.45 32.04
CA LEU A 426 4.43 -10.70 32.76
C LEU A 426 3.82 -10.77 34.15
N ASP A 427 3.60 -9.63 34.82
CA ASP A 427 2.98 -9.59 36.14
C ASP A 427 1.49 -9.91 36.10
N GLN A 428 0.85 -9.74 34.94
CA GLN A 428 -0.51 -10.21 34.68
C GLN A 428 -0.58 -11.73 34.42
N LYS A 429 0.57 -12.43 34.36
CA LYS A 429 0.67 -13.87 34.07
C LYS A 429 1.14 -14.66 35.30
N SER A 430 0.66 -15.89 35.43
CA SER A 430 0.97 -16.78 36.57
C SER A 430 2.25 -17.61 36.35
N TYR A 431 3.39 -16.97 36.06
CA TYR A 431 4.70 -17.63 35.94
C TYR A 431 5.52 -17.51 37.23
N ARG A 432 6.40 -18.50 37.51
CA ARG A 432 7.35 -18.45 38.64
C ARG A 432 8.40 -17.38 38.40
N TYR A 433 9.03 -16.92 39.48
CA TYR A 433 10.06 -15.86 39.42
C TYR A 433 11.25 -16.22 38.52
N GLU A 434 11.71 -17.47 38.57
CA GLU A 434 12.81 -17.96 37.71
C GLU A 434 12.41 -18.00 36.24
N ASP A 435 11.19 -18.47 35.94
CA ASP A 435 10.65 -18.52 34.57
C ASP A 435 10.46 -17.10 34.02
N LYS A 436 9.98 -16.15 34.83
CA LYS A 436 9.86 -14.73 34.45
C LYS A 436 11.20 -14.15 34.02
N LYS A 437 12.31 -14.46 34.70
CA LYS A 437 13.65 -13.98 34.30
C LYS A 437 14.07 -14.53 32.94
N ILE A 438 13.84 -15.82 32.69
CA ILE A 438 14.17 -16.46 31.42
C ILE A 438 13.34 -15.83 30.29
N ILE A 439 12.02 -15.68 30.50
CA ILE A 439 11.11 -15.07 29.52
C ILE A 439 11.50 -13.61 29.25
N LEU A 440 11.76 -12.80 30.28
CA LEU A 440 12.23 -11.42 30.12
C LEU A 440 13.50 -11.36 29.28
N SER A 441 14.47 -12.21 29.59
CA SER A 441 15.73 -12.24 28.83
C SER A 441 15.52 -12.59 27.36
N PHE A 442 14.54 -13.45 27.05
CA PHE A 442 14.17 -13.80 25.68
C PHE A 442 13.43 -12.68 24.94
N ILE A 443 12.41 -12.06 25.56
CA ILE A 443 11.57 -11.06 24.87
C ILE A 443 12.24 -9.70 24.74
N LEU A 444 13.16 -9.34 25.65
CA LEU A 444 13.88 -8.06 25.63
C LEU A 444 15.21 -8.10 24.88
N THR A 445 15.65 -9.26 24.38
CA THR A 445 16.89 -9.38 23.60
C THR A 445 16.67 -10.13 22.29
N THR A 446 17.39 -9.76 21.24
CA THR A 446 17.38 -10.49 19.96
C THR A 446 18.46 -11.57 19.87
N ASN A 447 19.46 -11.56 20.76
CA ASN A 447 20.61 -12.46 20.69
C ASN A 447 20.33 -13.90 21.14
N SER A 448 19.19 -14.15 21.78
CA SER A 448 18.77 -15.47 22.26
C SER A 448 18.02 -16.27 21.19
N SER A 449 18.18 -17.59 21.15
CA SER A 449 17.33 -18.46 20.33
C SER A 449 16.16 -18.99 21.15
N ILE A 450 15.08 -19.37 20.46
CA ILE A 450 13.91 -20.03 21.06
C ILE A 450 14.27 -21.32 21.81
N GLU A 451 15.39 -21.95 21.46
CA GLU A 451 15.89 -23.17 22.10
C GLU A 451 16.19 -22.97 23.60
N GLN A 452 16.51 -21.74 24.02
CA GLN A 452 16.74 -21.39 25.42
C GLN A 452 15.49 -21.59 26.30
N LEU A 453 14.29 -21.49 25.71
CA LEU A 453 13.03 -21.74 26.41
C LEU A 453 12.78 -23.25 26.64
N GLY A 454 13.42 -24.11 25.83
CA GLY A 454 13.22 -25.55 25.83
C GLY A 454 11.77 -25.97 25.59
N ASN A 455 11.43 -27.23 25.90
CA ASN A 455 10.06 -27.75 25.79
C ASN A 455 9.19 -27.46 27.03
N LYS A 456 9.54 -26.42 27.81
CA LYS A 456 8.88 -26.12 29.10
C LYS A 456 7.52 -25.43 28.96
N TYR A 457 7.30 -24.73 27.85
CA TYR A 457 6.13 -23.89 27.63
C TYR A 457 5.22 -24.46 26.55
N SER A 458 3.93 -24.17 26.64
CA SER A 458 2.98 -24.59 25.61
C SER A 458 3.27 -23.89 24.29
N GLN A 459 2.80 -24.45 23.18
CA GLN A 459 2.90 -23.80 21.86
C GLN A 459 2.22 -22.42 21.85
N TYR A 460 1.13 -22.27 22.61
CA TYR A 460 0.41 -21.02 22.78
C TYR A 460 1.27 -19.97 23.50
N ASP A 461 1.91 -20.31 24.62
CA ASP A 461 2.81 -19.40 25.36
C ASP A 461 3.97 -18.95 24.49
N ILE A 462 4.60 -19.88 23.77
CA ILE A 462 5.71 -19.61 22.85
C ILE A 462 5.30 -18.61 21.78
N GLN A 463 4.10 -18.78 21.21
CA GLN A 463 3.56 -17.84 20.22
C GLN A 463 3.41 -16.44 20.81
N GLN A 464 2.93 -16.32 22.05
CA GLN A 464 2.84 -15.02 22.72
C GLN A 464 4.21 -14.38 22.93
N PHE A 465 5.20 -15.15 23.38
CA PHE A 465 6.56 -14.67 23.59
C PHE A 465 7.19 -14.16 22.29
N LEU A 466 6.97 -14.86 21.17
CA LEU A 466 7.49 -14.44 19.86
C LEU A 466 6.86 -13.12 19.39
N ILE A 467 5.55 -12.94 19.58
CA ILE A 467 4.86 -11.69 19.20
C ILE A 467 5.38 -10.53 20.07
N VAL A 468 5.47 -10.71 21.40
CA VAL A 468 5.98 -9.68 22.31
C VAL A 468 7.45 -9.36 22.01
N ARG A 469 8.27 -10.37 21.71
CA ARG A 469 9.67 -10.19 21.29
C ARG A 469 9.77 -9.37 20.00
N GLY A 470 8.91 -9.64 19.03
CA GLY A 470 8.79 -8.85 17.81
C GLY A 470 8.48 -7.39 18.12
N LEU A 471 7.44 -7.15 18.92
CA LEU A 471 6.98 -5.80 19.27
C LEU A 471 8.04 -4.98 20.01
N LEU A 472 8.76 -5.60 20.95
CA LEU A 472 9.70 -4.92 21.84
C LEU A 472 11.14 -4.94 21.30
N SER A 473 11.83 -6.08 21.36
CA SER A 473 13.26 -6.16 21.05
C SER A 473 13.59 -6.18 19.56
N SER A 474 12.64 -6.57 18.70
CA SER A 474 12.79 -6.46 17.25
C SER A 474 12.32 -5.12 16.69
N GLU A 475 12.11 -4.11 17.55
CA GLU A 475 11.92 -2.69 17.21
C GLU A 475 10.65 -2.34 16.39
N ILE A 476 9.66 -3.22 16.31
CA ILE A 476 8.41 -2.93 15.57
C ILE A 476 7.68 -1.72 16.16
N LEU A 477 7.55 -1.65 17.49
CA LEU A 477 6.92 -0.50 18.14
C LEU A 477 7.75 0.77 17.97
N LEU A 478 9.08 0.68 17.99
CA LEU A 478 9.95 1.83 17.75
C LEU A 478 9.72 2.41 16.36
N VAL A 479 9.68 1.56 15.33
CA VAL A 479 9.40 1.98 13.95
C VAL A 479 8.02 2.62 13.86
N ALA A 480 7.00 2.01 14.47
CA ALA A 480 5.64 2.56 14.46
C ALA A 480 5.54 3.93 15.16
N PHE A 481 6.15 4.08 16.34
CA PHE A 481 6.13 5.33 17.11
C PHE A 481 7.05 6.43 16.55
N LYS A 482 7.96 6.11 15.62
CA LYS A 482 8.70 7.13 14.87
C LYS A 482 7.88 7.74 13.73
N LYS A 483 6.92 7.00 13.16
CA LYS A 483 6.08 7.46 12.06
C LYS A 483 5.01 8.44 12.52
N ARG A 484 4.71 9.43 11.69
CA ARG A 484 3.64 10.41 11.89
C ARG A 484 2.36 9.93 11.20
N TYR A 485 1.26 9.87 11.96
CA TYR A 485 -0.08 9.58 11.43
C TYR A 485 -0.50 10.68 10.44
N ARG A 486 -1.21 10.29 9.37
CA ARG A 486 -1.63 11.12 8.22
C ARG A 486 -0.49 11.69 7.38
N VAL A 487 0.77 11.46 7.72
CA VAL A 487 1.94 11.92 6.93
C VAL A 487 2.73 10.72 6.40
N ASN A 488 3.03 9.75 7.25
CA ASN A 488 3.74 8.53 6.85
C ASN A 488 2.79 7.33 6.68
N TYR A 489 1.65 7.33 7.36
CA TYR A 489 0.68 6.24 7.31
C TYR A 489 -0.72 6.69 7.73
N GLY A 490 -1.73 5.91 7.32
CA GLY A 490 -3.13 6.09 7.70
C GLY A 490 -4.02 5.11 6.94
N VAL A 491 -5.34 5.23 7.10
CA VAL A 491 -6.33 4.49 6.29
C VAL A 491 -6.76 5.38 5.13
N THR A 492 -6.88 4.83 3.92
CA THR A 492 -7.29 5.61 2.75
C THR A 492 -8.75 6.05 2.86
N SER A 493 -9.03 7.29 2.44
CA SER A 493 -10.38 7.84 2.30
C SER A 493 -10.93 7.66 0.87
N ASN A 494 -10.14 7.11 -0.05
CA ASN A 494 -10.51 6.97 -1.45
C ASN A 494 -11.60 5.90 -1.62
N SER A 495 -12.80 6.31 -2.06
CA SER A 495 -13.91 5.40 -2.30
C SER A 495 -13.64 4.36 -3.39
N SER A 496 -12.66 4.58 -4.27
CA SER A 496 -12.28 3.62 -5.31
C SER A 496 -11.40 2.50 -4.77
N PHE A 497 -10.76 2.69 -3.61
CA PHE A 497 -9.86 1.74 -2.98
C PHE A 497 -10.30 1.49 -1.54
N HIS A 498 -11.24 0.56 -1.34
CA HIS A 498 -11.80 0.21 -0.03
C HIS A 498 -10.86 -0.70 0.78
N ARG A 499 -9.69 -0.19 1.18
CA ARG A 499 -8.77 -0.87 2.10
C ARG A 499 -8.94 -0.32 3.52
N LEU A 500 -9.18 -1.21 4.48
CA LEU A 500 -9.38 -0.87 5.89
C LEU A 500 -8.09 -0.95 6.72
N MET A 501 -7.05 -1.63 6.24
CA MET A 501 -5.71 -1.62 6.84
C MET A 501 -4.93 -0.33 6.52
N ALA A 502 -3.97 0.01 7.39
CA ALA A 502 -3.10 1.16 7.18
C ALA A 502 -2.21 0.99 5.94
N VAL A 503 -2.12 2.06 5.16
CA VAL A 503 -1.27 2.18 3.97
C VAL A 503 -0.22 3.28 4.17
N PRO A 504 0.93 3.23 3.46
CA PRO A 504 1.88 4.34 3.43
C PRO A 504 1.27 5.59 2.83
N PHE A 505 1.71 6.76 3.29
CA PHE A 505 1.29 8.06 2.77
C PHE A 505 2.47 8.70 2.06
N ARG A 506 2.24 9.26 0.87
CA ARG A 506 3.27 9.94 0.05
C ARG A 506 3.49 11.38 0.52
N ALA A 507 2.46 11.96 1.10
CA ALA A 507 2.45 13.24 1.78
C ALA A 507 1.28 13.27 2.76
N LYS A 508 1.15 14.40 3.45
CA LYS A 508 0.02 14.67 4.32
C LYS A 508 -1.32 14.39 3.61
N ASP A 509 -2.14 13.52 4.20
CA ASP A 509 -3.47 13.10 3.73
C ASP A 509 -3.52 12.46 2.34
N VAL A 510 -2.37 12.17 1.72
CA VAL A 510 -2.31 11.53 0.41
C VAL A 510 -1.77 10.11 0.56
N ALA A 511 -2.72 9.17 0.62
CA ALA A 511 -2.46 7.75 0.70
C ALA A 511 -1.82 7.23 -0.60
N ALA A 512 -0.87 6.31 -0.46
CA ALA A 512 -0.43 5.45 -1.55
C ALA A 512 -1.43 4.29 -1.68
N ASP A 513 -2.58 4.53 -2.31
CA ASP A 513 -3.77 3.64 -2.27
C ASP A 513 -3.50 2.16 -2.63
N ARG A 514 -2.49 1.90 -3.46
CA ARG A 514 -2.12 0.54 -3.90
C ARG A 514 -0.95 -0.07 -3.14
N THR A 515 -0.36 0.68 -2.23
CA THR A 515 0.83 0.31 -1.47
C THR A 515 0.43 -0.16 -0.07
N GLU A 516 1.16 -1.12 0.47
CA GLU A 516 1.06 -1.58 1.86
C GLU A 516 2.44 -1.70 2.50
N PHE A 517 2.46 -1.81 3.82
CA PHE A 517 3.65 -2.19 4.57
C PHE A 517 3.91 -3.69 4.38
N GLY A 518 5.12 -4.05 3.93
CA GLY A 518 5.50 -5.43 3.66
C GLY A 518 5.66 -6.30 4.91
N HIS A 519 5.93 -5.69 6.07
CA HIS A 519 6.05 -6.43 7.34
C HIS A 519 4.69 -6.53 8.05
N PRO A 520 4.16 -7.75 8.32
CA PRO A 520 2.80 -7.94 8.82
C PRO A 520 2.53 -7.25 10.16
N ASP A 521 3.45 -7.36 11.13
CA ASP A 521 3.24 -6.72 12.45
C ASP A 521 3.32 -5.19 12.40
N VAL A 522 4.10 -4.62 11.48
CA VAL A 522 4.14 -3.17 11.25
C VAL A 522 2.79 -2.72 10.69
N ALA A 523 2.26 -3.44 9.70
CA ALA A 523 0.94 -3.18 9.14
C ALA A 523 -0.16 -3.26 10.21
N LEU A 524 -0.14 -4.27 11.08
CA LEU A 524 -1.11 -4.44 12.17
C LEU A 524 -1.02 -3.30 13.19
N VAL A 525 0.18 -2.96 13.69
CA VAL A 525 0.37 -1.87 14.66
C VAL A 525 -0.03 -0.53 14.07
N LEU A 526 0.37 -0.21 12.84
CA LEU A 526 0.01 1.04 12.18
C LEU A 526 -1.50 1.12 11.89
N THR A 527 -2.15 -0.01 11.60
CA THR A 527 -3.61 -0.07 11.48
C THR A 527 -4.28 0.27 12.81
N GLN A 528 -3.86 -0.36 13.92
CA GLN A 528 -4.37 -0.05 15.26
C GLN A 528 -4.23 1.44 15.58
N LEU A 529 -3.02 1.98 15.43
CA LEU A 529 -2.75 3.40 15.70
C LEU A 529 -3.59 4.32 14.81
N SER A 530 -3.79 3.96 13.53
CA SER A 530 -4.62 4.76 12.61
C SER A 530 -6.06 4.91 13.11
N TYR A 531 -6.69 3.82 13.56
CA TYR A 531 -8.06 3.88 14.10
C TYR A 531 -8.12 4.47 15.51
N TYR A 532 -7.09 4.27 16.33
CA TYR A 532 -7.00 4.93 17.63
C TYR A 532 -6.91 6.46 17.50
N TYR A 533 -6.25 6.96 16.45
CA TYR A 533 -6.15 8.39 16.17
C TYR A 533 -7.35 8.95 15.38
N SER A 534 -7.87 8.23 14.39
CA SER A 534 -9.03 8.68 13.61
C SER A 534 -10.35 8.57 14.38
N GLY A 535 -10.46 7.57 15.25
CA GLY A 535 -11.73 7.05 15.74
C GLY A 535 -12.52 6.31 14.66
N LEU A 536 -13.64 5.70 15.05
CA LEU A 536 -14.57 5.06 14.13
C LEU A 536 -15.53 6.07 13.50
N SER A 537 -15.91 5.87 12.23
CA SER A 537 -17.01 6.62 11.61
C SER A 537 -18.36 6.21 12.21
N ASP A 538 -19.40 7.02 11.97
CA ASP A 538 -20.77 6.70 12.40
C ASP A 538 -21.25 5.39 11.79
N SER A 539 -20.92 5.14 10.52
CA SER A 539 -21.26 3.88 9.84
C SER A 539 -20.54 2.68 10.43
N GLN A 540 -19.29 2.83 10.87
CA GLN A 540 -18.53 1.77 11.54
C GLN A 540 -19.06 1.49 12.95
N LEU A 541 -19.46 2.53 13.69
CA LEU A 541 -20.10 2.36 14.99
C LEU A 541 -21.44 1.63 14.87
N ILE A 542 -22.26 1.99 13.87
CA ILE A 542 -23.51 1.27 13.56
C ILE A 542 -23.21 -0.22 13.31
N GLN A 543 -22.22 -0.54 12.46
CA GLN A 543 -21.82 -1.93 12.19
C GLN A 543 -21.44 -2.68 13.47
N CYS A 544 -20.73 -2.05 14.40
CA CYS A 544 -20.41 -2.65 15.69
C CYS A 544 -21.67 -2.98 16.49
N PHE A 545 -22.64 -2.06 16.58
CA PHE A 545 -23.88 -2.29 17.30
C PHE A 545 -24.80 -3.32 16.64
N ASP A 546 -24.89 -3.32 15.31
CA ASP A 546 -25.67 -4.30 14.55
C ASP A 546 -25.12 -5.70 14.81
N ARG A 547 -23.81 -5.89 14.68
CA ARG A 547 -23.16 -7.17 15.00
C ARG A 547 -23.36 -7.54 16.47
N LEU A 548 -23.21 -6.59 17.39
CA LEU A 548 -23.40 -6.82 18.81
C LEU A 548 -24.82 -7.29 19.12
N THR A 549 -25.83 -6.79 18.39
CA THR A 549 -27.23 -7.20 18.53
C THR A 549 -27.52 -8.54 17.87
N GLU A 550 -26.94 -8.80 16.70
CA GLU A 550 -27.28 -9.96 15.86
C GLU A 550 -26.46 -11.21 16.16
N LYS A 551 -25.17 -11.05 16.50
CA LYS A 551 -24.20 -12.15 16.52
C LYS A 551 -23.63 -12.46 17.91
N GLU A 552 -23.65 -11.51 18.85
CA GLU A 552 -23.08 -11.73 20.19
C GLU A 552 -24.09 -12.40 21.13
N THR A 553 -23.59 -13.35 21.94
CA THR A 553 -24.42 -14.10 22.88
C THR A 553 -24.75 -13.30 24.14
N ASP A 554 -23.85 -12.41 24.56
CA ASP A 554 -24.05 -11.47 25.67
C ASP A 554 -23.65 -10.05 25.27
N PRO A 555 -24.50 -9.34 24.51
CA PRO A 555 -24.26 -7.97 24.07
C PRO A 555 -24.10 -7.01 25.25
N ARG A 556 -24.79 -7.30 26.36
CA ARG A 556 -24.81 -6.47 27.56
C ARG A 556 -23.43 -6.44 28.22
N SER A 557 -22.81 -7.60 28.46
CA SER A 557 -21.49 -7.65 29.09
C SER A 557 -20.43 -6.94 28.24
N ILE A 558 -20.48 -7.06 26.92
CA ILE A 558 -19.54 -6.38 26.02
C ILE A 558 -19.73 -4.87 26.09
N TYR A 559 -20.98 -4.40 26.01
CA TYR A 559 -21.29 -2.98 26.12
C TYR A 559 -20.89 -2.38 27.47
N GLU A 560 -21.13 -3.10 28.57
CA GLU A 560 -20.70 -2.69 29.91
C GLU A 560 -19.17 -2.51 29.98
N GLN A 561 -18.38 -3.36 29.31
CA GLN A 561 -16.92 -3.17 29.22
C GLN A 561 -16.54 -1.91 28.45
N TRP A 562 -17.24 -1.57 27.36
CA TRP A 562 -17.01 -0.33 26.61
C TRP A 562 -17.20 0.89 27.50
N ILE A 563 -18.28 0.91 28.30
CA ILE A 563 -18.59 2.01 29.21
C ILE A 563 -17.65 2.06 30.42
N LEU A 564 -17.19 0.91 30.94
CA LEU A 564 -16.23 0.87 32.05
C LEU A 564 -14.87 1.51 31.72
N ALA A 565 -14.50 1.59 30.44
CA ALA A 565 -13.29 2.27 30.00
C ALA A 565 -13.40 3.81 30.03
N GLU A 566 -14.61 4.35 30.10
CA GLU A 566 -14.88 5.79 30.19
C GLU A 566 -14.86 6.29 31.64
N GLU A 567 -14.85 7.62 31.81
CA GLU A 567 -15.04 8.25 33.12
C GLU A 567 -16.53 8.37 33.44
N GLN A 568 -16.96 7.86 34.61
CA GLN A 568 -18.40 7.76 34.94
C GLN A 568 -19.17 9.09 34.92
N TYR A 569 -18.49 10.22 35.13
CA TYR A 569 -19.06 11.56 35.08
C TYR A 569 -19.21 12.11 33.65
N SER A 570 -18.43 11.61 32.69
CA SER A 570 -18.45 12.05 31.28
C SER A 570 -19.39 11.21 30.40
N VAL A 571 -19.97 10.14 30.94
CA VAL A 571 -20.94 9.28 30.25
C VAL A 571 -22.37 9.74 30.56
N PRO A 572 -23.16 10.18 29.54
CA PRO A 572 -24.56 10.53 29.69
C PRO A 572 -25.37 9.38 30.31
N THR A 573 -26.33 9.71 31.19
CA THR A 573 -27.17 8.71 31.86
C THR A 573 -27.99 7.87 30.88
N SER A 574 -28.36 8.45 29.75
CA SER A 574 -29.09 7.81 28.64
C SER A 574 -28.36 6.58 28.07
N ILE A 575 -27.02 6.55 28.12
CA ILE A 575 -26.19 5.51 27.50
C ILE A 575 -25.41 4.64 28.51
N LYS A 576 -25.62 4.80 29.81
CA LYS A 576 -24.88 4.02 30.83
C LYS A 576 -25.17 2.52 30.80
N LEU A 577 -26.35 2.14 30.33
CA LEU A 577 -26.82 0.75 30.32
C LEU A 577 -27.18 0.35 28.89
N TRP A 578 -26.89 -0.89 28.53
CA TRP A 578 -27.25 -1.46 27.22
C TRP A 578 -28.73 -1.28 26.88
N LYS A 579 -29.62 -1.42 27.87
CA LYS A 579 -31.08 -1.25 27.68
C LYS A 579 -31.51 0.18 27.30
N GLY A 580 -30.67 1.18 27.56
CA GLY A 580 -30.94 2.58 27.23
C GLY A 580 -30.58 2.95 25.80
N ILE A 581 -29.94 2.05 25.05
CA ILE A 581 -29.44 2.34 23.70
C ILE A 581 -30.55 2.20 22.66
N ASN A 582 -30.83 3.29 21.96
CA ASN A 582 -31.76 3.33 20.86
C ASN A 582 -31.08 3.91 19.61
N LEU A 583 -30.59 3.05 18.72
CA LEU A 583 -29.93 3.49 17.48
C LEU A 583 -30.84 4.25 16.52
N LYS A 584 -32.18 4.21 16.71
CA LYS A 584 -33.14 4.98 15.92
C LYS A 584 -33.29 6.42 16.42
N ASP A 585 -32.90 6.69 17.67
CA ASP A 585 -32.88 8.04 18.22
C ASP A 585 -31.68 8.81 17.66
N TYR A 586 -31.94 9.71 16.71
CA TYR A 586 -30.90 10.51 16.10
C TYR A 586 -30.15 11.38 17.12
N GLN A 587 -30.85 11.99 18.08
CA GLN A 587 -30.23 12.90 19.05
C GLN A 587 -29.33 12.14 20.02
N GLN A 588 -29.81 11.04 20.61
CA GLN A 588 -28.97 10.19 21.47
C GLN A 588 -27.75 9.69 20.69
N ARG A 589 -27.95 9.27 19.44
CA ARG A 589 -26.87 8.74 18.60
C ARG A 589 -25.78 9.77 18.30
N THR A 590 -26.15 10.96 17.81
CA THR A 590 -25.18 11.96 17.34
C THR A 590 -24.56 12.78 18.46
N HIS A 591 -25.27 13.03 19.56
CA HIS A 591 -24.78 13.89 20.65
C HIS A 591 -24.25 13.11 21.86
N ASP A 592 -24.82 11.95 22.19
CA ASP A 592 -24.42 11.19 23.39
C ASP A 592 -23.54 9.98 23.03
N LEU A 593 -24.07 9.06 22.23
CA LEU A 593 -23.52 7.71 22.05
C LEU A 593 -22.24 7.70 21.19
N PHE A 594 -22.31 8.21 19.96
CA PHE A 594 -21.17 8.16 19.04
C PHE A 594 -20.00 9.04 19.50
N PRO A 595 -20.21 10.29 19.96
CA PRO A 595 -19.11 11.08 20.52
C PRO A 595 -18.45 10.45 21.74
N THR A 596 -19.18 9.61 22.49
CA THR A 596 -18.62 8.88 23.64
C THR A 596 -17.75 7.71 23.20
N LEU A 597 -18.20 6.92 22.23
CA LEU A 597 -17.55 5.66 21.86
C LEU A 597 -16.56 5.76 20.69
N ARG A 598 -16.57 6.86 19.92
CA ARG A 598 -15.78 7.03 18.69
C ARG A 598 -14.29 6.72 18.87
N TYR A 599 -13.71 7.19 19.96
CA TYR A 599 -12.28 7.04 20.26
C TYR A 599 -11.99 6.00 21.35
N ASN A 600 -13.00 5.23 21.77
CA ASN A 600 -12.84 4.23 22.81
C ASN A 600 -12.05 3.03 22.26
N MET A 601 -10.85 2.78 22.80
CA MET A 601 -9.96 1.73 22.31
C MET A 601 -10.62 0.34 22.29
N ILE A 602 -11.49 0.03 23.26
CA ILE A 602 -12.14 -1.29 23.32
C ILE A 602 -13.16 -1.46 22.18
N VAL A 603 -13.86 -0.38 21.83
CA VAL A 603 -14.81 -0.38 20.70
C VAL A 603 -14.07 -0.48 19.38
N ILE A 604 -12.95 0.25 19.25
CA ILE A 604 -12.09 0.19 18.07
C ILE A 604 -11.49 -1.21 17.92
N ASP A 605 -11.03 -1.81 19.01
CA ASP A 605 -10.52 -3.18 19.02
C ASP A 605 -11.58 -4.17 18.58
N TYR A 606 -12.81 -4.02 19.09
CA TYR A 606 -13.95 -4.83 18.66
C TYR A 606 -14.21 -4.67 17.15
N PHE A 607 -14.16 -3.46 16.61
CA PHE A 607 -14.30 -3.24 15.17
C PHE A 607 -13.19 -3.95 14.37
N LEU A 608 -11.94 -3.72 14.74
CA LEU A 608 -10.78 -4.28 14.05
C LEU A 608 -10.75 -5.81 14.08
N ASN A 609 -11.07 -6.40 15.22
CA ASN A 609 -11.04 -7.85 15.45
C ASN A 609 -12.17 -8.59 14.70
N ASN A 610 -13.25 -7.90 14.35
CA ASN A 610 -14.43 -8.53 13.73
C ASN A 610 -14.64 -8.18 12.25
N PHE A 611 -14.16 -7.01 11.80
CA PHE A 611 -14.44 -6.51 10.45
C PHE A 611 -13.17 -6.32 9.60
N VAL A 612 -12.03 -5.94 10.21
CA VAL A 612 -10.81 -5.58 9.48
C VAL A 612 -9.83 -6.74 9.38
N PHE A 613 -9.21 -7.16 10.50
CA PHE A 613 -8.14 -8.16 10.46
C PHE A 613 -8.57 -9.53 9.94
N PRO A 614 -9.75 -10.08 10.30
CA PRO A 614 -10.18 -11.37 9.75
C PRO A 614 -10.34 -11.37 8.23
N ARG A 615 -10.54 -10.19 7.61
CA ARG A 615 -10.69 -10.03 6.17
C ARG A 615 -9.38 -9.67 5.48
N GLU A 616 -8.62 -8.72 6.02
CA GLU A 616 -7.49 -8.10 5.32
C GLU A 616 -6.10 -8.55 5.82
N ALA A 617 -5.96 -9.03 7.06
CA ALA A 617 -4.68 -9.50 7.61
C ALA A 617 -4.34 -10.92 7.10
N LYS A 618 -3.95 -10.97 5.82
CA LYS A 618 -3.81 -12.21 5.06
C LYS A 618 -2.44 -12.34 4.40
N GLN A 619 -2.01 -13.59 4.25
CA GLN A 619 -0.77 -13.96 3.57
C GLN A 619 -1.06 -14.98 2.46
N PHE A 620 -0.11 -15.11 1.55
CA PHE A 620 -0.19 -16.03 0.40
C PHE A 620 1.05 -16.92 0.38
N PRO A 621 0.96 -18.14 -0.17
CA PRO A 621 2.09 -19.06 -0.19
C PRO A 621 3.28 -18.53 -1.00
N HIS A 622 3.00 -17.89 -2.13
CA HIS A 622 4.03 -17.38 -3.02
C HIS A 622 3.73 -15.95 -3.49
N LYS A 623 4.74 -15.31 -4.06
CA LYS A 623 4.63 -14.03 -4.74
C LYS A 623 5.50 -13.97 -5.99
N LEU A 624 5.13 -13.09 -6.91
CA LEU A 624 6.01 -12.61 -7.98
C LEU A 624 6.36 -11.14 -7.69
N VAL A 625 7.63 -10.78 -7.82
CA VAL A 625 8.14 -9.45 -7.46
C VAL A 625 8.76 -8.78 -8.67
N ALA A 626 8.51 -7.49 -8.84
CA ALA A 626 9.18 -6.62 -9.80
C ALA A 626 9.64 -5.32 -9.13
N SER A 627 10.79 -4.80 -9.56
CA SER A 627 11.45 -3.63 -8.96
C SER A 627 12.09 -2.76 -10.04
N PRO A 628 12.61 -1.57 -9.72
CA PRO A 628 13.31 -0.72 -10.69
C PRO A 628 14.48 -1.38 -11.42
N TRP A 629 15.10 -2.41 -10.83
CA TRP A 629 16.15 -3.19 -11.50
C TRP A 629 15.66 -3.83 -12.81
N ASP A 630 14.38 -4.19 -12.89
CA ASP A 630 13.79 -4.82 -14.08
C ASP A 630 13.55 -3.84 -15.23
N LEU A 631 13.31 -2.55 -14.92
CA LEU A 631 13.21 -1.48 -15.92
C LEU A 631 14.53 -1.28 -16.66
N ALA A 632 15.63 -1.38 -15.91
CA ALA A 632 17.02 -1.21 -16.34
C ALA A 632 17.68 -2.51 -16.83
N SER A 633 16.92 -3.58 -17.01
CA SER A 633 17.44 -4.93 -17.27
C SER A 633 18.42 -5.00 -18.45
N SER A 634 19.46 -5.82 -18.29
CA SER A 634 20.43 -6.18 -19.33
C SER A 634 19.86 -6.98 -20.50
N LEU A 635 18.61 -7.46 -20.41
CA LEU A 635 17.92 -8.18 -21.49
C LEU A 635 17.49 -7.26 -22.65
N ARG A 636 17.80 -5.97 -22.59
CA ARG A 636 17.40 -4.95 -23.58
C ARG A 636 18.51 -4.72 -24.60
N SER A 637 18.13 -4.50 -25.86
CA SER A 637 19.08 -4.08 -26.91
C SER A 637 19.23 -2.56 -27.00
N LYS A 638 18.16 -1.82 -26.66
CA LYS A 638 18.12 -0.36 -26.70
C LYS A 638 18.44 0.23 -25.33
N ILE A 639 19.26 1.28 -25.32
CA ILE A 639 19.63 2.01 -24.10
C ILE A 639 18.39 2.70 -23.51
N VAL A 640 18.32 2.78 -22.18
CA VAL A 640 17.39 3.62 -21.42
C VAL A 640 18.09 4.92 -21.05
N THR A 641 17.42 6.04 -21.32
CA THR A 641 17.92 7.37 -20.93
C THR A 641 16.93 8.08 -20.04
N GLY A 642 17.39 8.86 -19.06
CA GLY A 642 16.50 9.61 -18.19
C GLY A 642 17.11 10.90 -17.69
N PHE A 643 16.26 11.75 -17.13
CA PHE A 643 16.72 12.94 -16.42
C PHE A 643 16.07 13.07 -15.05
N SER A 644 16.84 13.58 -14.09
CA SER A 644 16.43 13.85 -12.72
C SER A 644 16.69 15.31 -12.35
N GLY A 645 15.96 15.83 -11.36
CA GLY A 645 16.24 17.15 -10.79
C GLY A 645 17.55 17.20 -10.01
N THR A 646 17.97 16.08 -9.41
CA THR A 646 19.20 15.97 -8.61
C THR A 646 19.94 14.66 -8.89
N ASN A 647 21.18 14.58 -8.40
CA ASN A 647 22.04 13.40 -8.49
C ASN A 647 22.17 12.66 -7.12
N ASP A 648 21.32 12.99 -6.13
CA ASP A 648 21.43 12.49 -4.74
C ASP A 648 21.20 10.96 -4.64
N THR A 649 20.46 10.39 -5.59
CA THR A 649 20.12 8.97 -5.64
C THR A 649 21.15 8.14 -6.41
N GLN A 650 22.26 8.73 -6.89
CA GLN A 650 23.26 8.06 -7.74
C GLN A 650 23.79 6.74 -7.14
N LEU A 651 24.03 6.68 -5.84
CA LEU A 651 24.49 5.46 -5.15
C LEU A 651 23.43 4.33 -5.15
N LEU A 652 22.16 4.69 -5.30
CA LEU A 652 21.01 3.79 -5.23
C LEU A 652 20.44 3.41 -6.61
N LEU A 653 21.02 3.91 -7.71
CA LEU A 653 20.62 3.52 -9.05
C LEU A 653 20.90 2.02 -9.31
N PRO A 654 20.03 1.31 -10.06
CA PRO A 654 20.35 -0.03 -10.55
C PRO A 654 21.70 -0.05 -11.26
N VAL A 655 22.51 -1.11 -11.09
CA VAL A 655 23.91 -1.15 -11.60
C VAL A 655 24.06 -0.95 -13.10
N HIS A 656 23.00 -1.17 -13.87
CA HIS A 656 23.00 -1.02 -15.33
C HIS A 656 22.80 0.44 -15.78
N ILE A 657 22.50 1.34 -14.84
CA ILE A 657 22.30 2.78 -15.07
C ILE A 657 23.50 3.54 -14.51
N GLU A 658 24.05 4.42 -15.33
CA GLU A 658 25.12 5.34 -14.95
C GLU A 658 24.61 6.78 -14.92
N GLN A 659 25.04 7.55 -13.91
CA GLN A 659 24.85 8.99 -13.87
C GLN A 659 25.93 9.64 -14.77
N CYS A 660 25.51 10.35 -15.81
CA CYS A 660 26.41 10.96 -16.80
C CYS A 660 26.05 12.43 -17.02
N ASP A 661 26.42 13.28 -16.06
CA ASP A 661 26.13 14.71 -16.11
C ASP A 661 27.09 15.47 -17.03
N LEU A 662 26.54 16.34 -17.88
CA LEU A 662 27.31 17.24 -18.73
C LEU A 662 28.19 18.18 -17.91
N VAL A 663 29.37 18.51 -18.43
CA VAL A 663 30.39 19.32 -17.76
C VAL A 663 29.84 20.68 -17.36
N GLU A 664 29.02 21.27 -18.23
CA GLU A 664 28.35 22.56 -18.11
C GLU A 664 27.25 22.55 -17.03
N LEU A 665 26.63 21.40 -16.79
CA LEU A 665 25.56 21.21 -15.80
C LEU A 665 26.11 20.82 -14.42
N GLN A 666 27.37 20.40 -14.32
CA GLN A 666 27.97 20.03 -13.04
C GLN A 666 28.03 21.19 -12.03
N LYS A 667 27.92 22.46 -12.45
CA LYS A 667 27.82 23.63 -11.54
C LYS A 667 26.44 23.82 -10.89
N THR A 668 25.45 23.05 -11.32
CA THR A 668 24.03 23.19 -10.92
C THR A 668 23.84 23.17 -9.41
N ASP A 669 24.38 22.16 -8.73
CA ASP A 669 24.24 22.03 -7.28
C ASP A 669 24.87 23.23 -6.55
N ALA A 670 26.03 23.70 -7.00
CA ALA A 670 26.68 24.88 -6.44
C ALA A 670 25.86 26.16 -6.63
N ILE A 671 25.25 26.37 -7.81
CA ILE A 671 24.36 27.53 -8.07
C ILE A 671 23.17 27.50 -7.10
N VAL A 672 22.53 26.34 -6.96
CA VAL A 672 21.38 26.18 -6.06
C VAL A 672 21.76 26.48 -4.61
N ILE A 673 22.86 25.91 -4.12
CA ILE A 673 23.34 26.14 -2.75
C ILE A 673 23.75 27.62 -2.57
N ASN A 674 24.37 28.24 -3.57
CA ASN A 674 24.71 29.66 -3.53
C ASN A 674 23.48 30.58 -3.47
N ASN A 675 22.43 30.25 -4.22
CA ASN A 675 21.16 30.98 -4.18
C ASN A 675 20.44 30.81 -2.84
N LEU A 676 20.51 29.62 -2.25
CA LEU A 676 19.98 29.37 -0.91
C LEU A 676 20.73 30.19 0.15
N LEU A 677 22.06 30.21 0.12
CA LEU A 677 22.92 30.90 1.09
C LEU A 677 22.92 32.45 0.98
N GLN A 678 22.05 33.05 0.17
CA GLN A 678 21.89 34.50 0.12
C GLN A 678 21.36 35.04 1.46
N PRO A 679 21.78 36.26 1.89
CA PRO A 679 21.45 36.81 3.21
C PRO A 679 19.94 36.98 3.44
N GLU A 680 19.18 37.19 2.37
CA GLU A 680 17.72 37.31 2.39
C GLU A 680 17.02 36.04 2.90
N ASN A 681 17.69 34.88 2.83
CA ASN A 681 17.15 33.58 3.22
C ASN A 681 17.59 33.13 4.62
N GLU A 682 18.33 33.96 5.39
CA GLU A 682 18.87 33.56 6.70
C GLU A 682 17.82 33.47 7.83
N THR A 683 16.54 33.62 7.51
CA THR A 683 15.47 33.64 8.50
C THR A 683 14.93 32.24 8.84
N TYR A 684 14.77 31.97 10.13
CA TYR A 684 14.26 30.72 10.64
C TYR A 684 13.35 30.93 11.85
N GLU A 685 12.18 30.29 11.83
CA GLU A 685 11.22 30.27 12.93
C GLU A 685 10.88 28.82 13.31
N TYR A 686 10.52 28.61 14.57
CA TYR A 686 10.02 27.31 15.03
C TYR A 686 8.80 27.49 15.90
N LEU A 687 7.90 26.52 15.79
CA LEU A 687 6.61 26.54 16.46
C LEU A 687 6.68 25.80 17.80
N PRO A 688 5.95 26.29 18.83
CA PRO A 688 5.75 25.56 20.07
C PRO A 688 5.17 24.16 19.86
N PHE A 689 5.22 23.34 20.92
CA PHE A 689 4.51 22.07 20.92
C PHE A 689 3.00 22.30 20.78
N ASN A 690 2.36 21.53 19.89
CA ASN A 690 0.91 21.54 19.67
C ASN A 690 0.33 22.84 19.10
N SER A 691 1.10 23.61 18.33
CA SER A 691 0.55 24.75 17.57
C SER A 691 -0.57 24.31 16.63
N THR A 692 -1.70 25.00 16.70
CA THR A 692 -2.85 24.75 15.81
C THR A 692 -2.63 25.40 14.43
N LEU A 693 -3.41 24.99 13.43
CA LEU A 693 -3.45 25.65 12.12
C LEU A 693 -3.57 27.18 12.21
N GLU A 694 -4.40 27.67 13.15
CA GLU A 694 -4.62 29.10 13.34
C GLU A 694 -3.40 29.81 13.91
N ASP A 695 -2.73 29.19 14.88
CA ASP A 695 -1.51 29.74 15.47
C ASP A 695 -0.41 29.88 14.41
N ILE A 696 -0.27 28.87 13.56
CA ILE A 696 0.74 28.85 12.49
C ILE A 696 0.45 29.95 11.46
N LEU A 697 -0.78 30.01 10.94
CA LEU A 697 -1.15 31.02 9.94
C LEU A 697 -1.07 32.44 10.50
N ASN A 698 -1.48 32.66 11.76
CA ASN A 698 -1.36 33.97 12.40
C ASN A 698 0.10 34.42 12.52
N GLN A 699 1.04 33.50 12.81
CA GLN A 699 2.46 33.83 12.83
C GLN A 699 3.02 34.14 11.43
N ILE A 700 2.61 33.39 10.41
CA ILE A 700 3.02 33.63 9.01
C ILE A 700 2.50 34.97 8.49
N ILE A 701 1.25 35.33 8.79
CA ILE A 701 0.63 36.58 8.30
C ILE A 701 1.21 37.80 9.01
N ASN A 702 1.50 37.69 10.31
CA ASN A 702 2.11 38.75 11.10
C ASN A 702 3.65 38.75 11.00
N TYR A 703 4.22 37.99 10.06
CA TYR A 703 5.65 37.98 9.83
C TYR A 703 6.14 39.35 9.34
N LYS A 704 7.43 39.63 9.55
CA LYS A 704 8.03 40.96 9.28
C LYS A 704 7.91 41.36 7.80
N THR A 705 7.85 40.38 6.92
CA THR A 705 7.73 40.52 5.46
C THR A 705 6.50 39.76 4.97
N THR A 706 5.96 40.17 3.81
CA THR A 706 4.76 39.54 3.25
C THR A 706 5.13 38.19 2.64
N ILE A 707 4.57 37.11 3.17
CA ILE A 707 4.70 35.75 2.63
C ILE A 707 3.54 35.50 1.67
N ASN A 708 3.85 35.16 0.42
CA ASN A 708 2.86 34.91 -0.64
C ASN A 708 2.68 33.43 -0.94
N VAL A 709 3.68 32.61 -0.61
CA VAL A 709 3.72 31.19 -0.94
C VAL A 709 4.03 30.38 0.33
N ILE A 710 3.29 29.31 0.57
CA ILE A 710 3.62 28.30 1.57
C ILE A 710 4.02 27.03 0.83
N LEU A 711 5.25 26.57 1.08
CA LEU A 711 5.81 25.31 0.59
C LEU A 711 5.80 24.31 1.75
N ASP A 712 4.72 23.55 1.88
CA ASP A 712 4.48 22.62 2.99
C ASP A 712 5.11 21.23 2.77
N ILE A 713 6.43 21.20 2.58
CA ILE A 713 7.19 19.94 2.43
C ILE A 713 7.44 19.19 3.76
N GLY A 714 7.26 19.87 4.88
CA GLY A 714 7.48 19.33 6.22
C GLY A 714 6.23 18.76 6.88
N ALA A 715 5.08 18.84 6.19
CA ALA A 715 3.75 18.55 6.72
C ALA A 715 3.51 19.23 8.07
N LEU A 716 3.77 20.54 8.12
CA LEU A 716 3.68 21.34 9.35
C LEU A 716 2.23 21.56 9.76
N PHE A 717 1.35 21.71 8.76
CA PHE A 717 -0.07 21.97 8.96
C PHE A 717 -0.86 20.66 9.12
N ILE A 718 -0.62 19.87 10.16
CA ILE A 718 -1.26 18.53 10.31
C ILE A 718 -2.81 18.64 10.40
N ASP A 719 -3.32 19.70 11.03
CA ASP A 719 -4.75 19.88 11.31
C ASP A 719 -5.45 20.70 10.22
N GLY A 720 -5.87 20.06 9.13
CA GLY A 720 -6.73 20.66 8.08
C GLY A 720 -6.41 20.12 6.69
N THR A 721 -7.34 20.19 5.74
CA THR A 721 -7.08 19.88 4.33
C THR A 721 -6.36 21.05 3.63
N ASN A 722 -5.82 20.84 2.42
CA ASN A 722 -5.26 21.90 1.59
C ASN A 722 -6.25 23.07 1.42
N ARG A 723 -7.53 22.72 1.23
CA ARG A 723 -8.64 23.68 1.16
C ARG A 723 -8.80 24.45 2.46
N ASP A 724 -8.84 23.77 3.61
CA ASP A 724 -9.04 24.43 4.91
C ASP A 724 -7.92 25.44 5.18
N ILE A 725 -6.67 25.07 4.84
CA ILE A 725 -5.50 25.94 4.99
C ILE A 725 -5.61 27.15 4.07
N ALA A 726 -5.88 26.94 2.78
CA ALA A 726 -5.98 28.00 1.79
C ALA A 726 -7.11 28.98 2.10
N VAL A 727 -8.29 28.47 2.44
CA VAL A 727 -9.46 29.28 2.82
C VAL A 727 -9.20 30.08 4.09
N LYS A 728 -8.62 29.45 5.12
CA LYS A 728 -8.31 30.14 6.37
C LYS A 728 -7.22 31.19 6.18
N TRP A 729 -6.19 30.89 5.39
CA TRP A 729 -5.16 31.86 5.05
C TRP A 729 -5.72 33.05 4.27
N LEU A 730 -6.61 32.80 3.30
CA LEU A 730 -7.31 33.86 2.58
C LEU A 730 -8.09 34.75 3.54
N ASN A 731 -8.90 34.18 4.42
CA ASN A 731 -9.73 34.91 5.39
C ASN A 731 -8.90 35.83 6.29
N LEU A 732 -7.74 35.37 6.75
CA LEU A 732 -6.85 36.14 7.60
C LEU A 732 -5.99 37.16 6.82
N SER A 733 -5.88 37.03 5.50
CA SER A 733 -5.10 37.92 4.63
C SER A 733 -5.80 39.26 4.35
N ASN A 734 -5.01 40.31 4.10
CA ASN A 734 -5.52 41.66 3.81
C ASN A 734 -6.40 41.71 2.56
N LYS A 735 -7.67 42.10 2.73
CA LYS A 735 -8.71 42.16 1.67
C LYS A 735 -8.39 43.12 0.53
N ASN A 736 -7.54 44.13 0.73
CA ASN A 736 -7.20 45.09 -0.33
C ASN A 736 -6.07 44.56 -1.25
N LYS A 737 -5.29 43.58 -0.77
CA LYS A 737 -4.11 43.06 -1.46
C LYS A 737 -4.35 41.67 -2.06
N ILE A 738 -5.06 40.79 -1.36
CA ILE A 738 -5.24 39.40 -1.74
C ILE A 738 -6.72 39.10 -1.95
N ASP A 739 -7.07 38.63 -3.14
CA ASP A 739 -8.43 38.27 -3.53
C ASP A 739 -8.63 36.75 -3.60
N TYR A 740 -7.56 36.00 -3.91
CA TYR A 740 -7.65 34.56 -4.21
C TYR A 740 -6.64 33.75 -3.42
N ALA A 741 -7.01 32.50 -3.11
CA ALA A 741 -6.08 31.48 -2.64
C ALA A 741 -6.05 30.31 -3.63
N ILE A 742 -4.83 29.90 -3.99
CA ILE A 742 -4.57 28.83 -4.95
C ILE A 742 -3.98 27.64 -4.19
N TYR A 743 -4.56 26.47 -4.41
CA TYR A 743 -4.15 25.22 -3.78
C TYR A 743 -4.47 24.03 -4.69
N PHE A 744 -4.01 22.85 -4.29
CA PHE A 744 -4.33 21.60 -4.97
C PHE A 744 -5.45 20.86 -4.25
N ASP A 745 -6.47 20.46 -5.01
CA ASP A 745 -7.48 19.49 -4.58
C ASP A 745 -7.30 18.22 -5.39
N SER A 746 -6.87 17.14 -4.73
CA SER A 746 -6.29 15.96 -5.40
C SER A 746 -5.14 16.40 -6.33
N ASP A 747 -5.21 16.17 -7.64
CA ASP A 747 -4.18 16.59 -8.62
C ASP A 747 -4.56 17.86 -9.41
N SER A 748 -5.66 18.53 -9.09
CA SER A 748 -6.16 19.70 -9.84
C SER A 748 -5.84 21.01 -9.14
N ILE A 749 -5.43 22.01 -9.92
CA ILE A 749 -5.20 23.37 -9.40
C ILE A 749 -6.55 24.06 -9.22
N VAL A 750 -6.87 24.39 -7.97
CA VAL A 750 -8.13 25.04 -7.57
C VAL A 750 -7.85 26.44 -7.04
N VAL A 751 -8.76 27.35 -7.37
CA VAL A 751 -8.77 28.73 -6.86
C VAL A 751 -10.00 28.95 -6.02
N CYS A 752 -9.81 29.45 -4.80
CA CYS A 752 -10.89 29.94 -3.93
C CYS A 752 -10.88 31.47 -3.91
N ASP A 753 -12.05 32.09 -4.09
CA ASP A 753 -12.25 33.52 -3.91
C ASP A 753 -12.73 33.88 -2.48
N ARG A 754 -12.95 35.17 -2.22
CA ARG A 754 -13.45 35.70 -0.94
C ARG A 754 -14.91 35.33 -0.63
N GLU A 755 -15.66 34.88 -1.61
CA GLU A 755 -17.05 34.43 -1.48
C GLU A 755 -17.13 32.90 -1.30
N TYR A 756 -15.98 32.23 -1.21
CA TYR A 756 -15.83 30.78 -1.08
C TYR A 756 -16.28 29.99 -2.31
N HIS A 757 -16.31 30.62 -3.50
CA HIS A 757 -16.47 29.92 -4.76
C HIS A 757 -15.16 29.30 -5.22
N HIS A 758 -15.26 28.16 -5.91
CA HIS A 758 -14.13 27.36 -6.36
C HIS A 758 -14.11 27.25 -7.88
N TYR A 759 -12.96 27.54 -8.48
CA TYR A 759 -12.78 27.51 -9.94
C TYR A 759 -11.53 26.71 -10.31
N ARG A 760 -11.50 26.15 -11.52
CA ARG A 760 -10.25 25.67 -12.12
C ARG A 760 -9.36 26.86 -12.44
N PHE A 761 -8.07 26.73 -12.14
CA PHE A 761 -7.11 27.82 -12.29
C PHE A 761 -7.10 28.42 -13.70
N GLU A 762 -7.06 27.58 -14.74
CA GLU A 762 -6.94 28.00 -16.14
C GLU A 762 -8.14 28.84 -16.63
N THR A 763 -9.30 28.65 -16.01
CA THR A 763 -10.54 29.37 -16.35
C THR A 763 -10.84 30.54 -15.42
N SER A 764 -10.02 30.73 -14.39
CA SER A 764 -10.27 31.73 -13.35
C SER A 764 -9.57 33.06 -13.67
N PRO A 765 -10.12 34.21 -13.23
CA PRO A 765 -9.44 35.51 -13.31
C PRO A 765 -8.10 35.55 -12.54
N ALA A 766 -7.89 34.60 -11.61
CA ALA A 766 -6.66 34.52 -10.82
C ALA A 766 -5.43 34.16 -11.67
N SER A 767 -5.62 33.44 -12.78
CA SER A 767 -4.53 33.07 -13.70
C SER A 767 -3.82 34.28 -14.32
N GLU A 768 -4.54 35.40 -14.48
CA GLU A 768 -4.02 36.67 -15.01
C GLU A 768 -3.59 37.66 -13.91
N ARG A 769 -3.97 37.40 -12.65
CA ARG A 769 -3.78 38.31 -11.49
C ARG A 769 -3.05 37.65 -10.33
N LEU A 770 -1.94 36.98 -10.63
CA LEU A 770 -1.14 36.22 -9.66
C LEU A 770 -0.59 37.09 -8.52
N ASP A 771 -0.45 38.40 -8.73
CA ASP A 771 -0.04 39.38 -7.73
C ASP A 771 -1.04 39.54 -6.57
N ARG A 772 -2.31 39.17 -6.80
CA ARG A 772 -3.39 39.21 -5.80
C ARG A 772 -3.75 37.83 -5.24
N CYS A 773 -2.85 36.87 -5.41
CA CYS A 773 -3.03 35.48 -5.01
C CYS A 773 -2.07 35.09 -3.89
N VAL A 774 -2.51 34.20 -3.01
CA VAL A 774 -1.64 33.40 -2.13
C VAL A 774 -1.64 31.94 -2.58
N PHE A 775 -0.51 31.25 -2.40
CA PHE A 775 -0.29 29.91 -2.94
C PHE A 775 0.07 28.93 -1.83
N TYR A 776 -0.76 27.92 -1.62
CA TYR A 776 -0.45 26.81 -0.72
C TYR A 776 -0.10 25.57 -1.55
N LEU A 777 1.16 25.13 -1.45
CA LEU A 777 1.67 23.95 -2.13
C LEU A 777 2.08 22.91 -1.08
N ASP A 778 1.45 21.74 -1.11
CA ASP A 778 1.83 20.61 -0.27
C ASP A 778 3.08 19.89 -0.83
N GLU A 779 3.57 18.91 -0.09
CA GLU A 779 4.75 18.11 -0.42
C GLU A 779 4.69 17.46 -1.82
N ILE A 780 3.55 16.87 -2.23
CA ILE A 780 3.44 16.21 -3.55
C ILE A 780 3.44 17.24 -4.67
N HIS A 781 2.73 18.34 -4.48
CA HIS A 781 2.56 19.42 -5.44
C HIS A 781 3.68 20.45 -5.36
N THR A 782 4.79 20.15 -4.69
CA THR A 782 6.08 20.85 -4.88
C THR A 782 6.95 20.21 -5.97
N ARG A 783 6.56 19.04 -6.49
CA ARG A 783 7.23 18.36 -7.61
C ARG A 783 6.35 18.39 -8.86
N GLY A 784 6.96 18.63 -10.02
CA GLY A 784 6.27 18.62 -11.33
C GLY A 784 5.33 19.79 -11.64
N THR A 785 4.95 20.60 -10.66
CA THR A 785 4.06 21.77 -10.81
C THR A 785 4.82 23.07 -11.07
N ASP A 786 4.27 23.92 -11.92
CA ASP A 786 4.93 25.13 -12.40
C ASP A 786 4.03 26.37 -12.30
N PHE A 787 4.36 27.28 -11.39
CA PHE A 787 3.76 28.61 -11.33
C PHE A 787 4.80 29.69 -11.69
N LYS A 788 4.39 30.63 -12.55
CA LYS A 788 5.16 31.83 -12.86
C LYS A 788 4.89 32.91 -11.81
N PHE A 789 5.41 32.74 -10.60
CA PHE A 789 5.21 33.71 -9.51
C PHE A 789 5.71 35.11 -9.91
N PRO A 790 4.97 36.19 -9.58
CA PRO A 790 5.43 37.56 -9.75
C PRO A 790 6.75 37.84 -9.03
N ASN A 791 7.48 38.87 -9.48
CA ASN A 791 8.76 39.27 -8.87
C ASN A 791 8.57 39.72 -7.41
N GLY A 792 9.57 39.49 -6.56
CA GLY A 792 9.55 39.92 -5.16
C GLY A 792 8.80 39.01 -4.19
N PHE A 793 8.23 37.90 -4.67
CA PHE A 793 7.52 36.95 -3.82
C PHE A 793 8.45 36.24 -2.82
N GLN A 794 7.95 36.07 -1.60
CA GLN A 794 8.62 35.30 -0.55
C GLN A 794 7.83 34.04 -0.19
N ALA A 795 8.54 32.93 0.02
CA ALA A 795 7.96 31.66 0.41
C ALA A 795 8.33 31.21 1.84
N ALA A 796 7.35 30.72 2.59
CA ALA A 796 7.58 29.96 3.82
C ALA A 796 7.80 28.48 3.49
N VAL A 797 9.00 27.99 3.73
CA VAL A 797 9.39 26.58 3.52
C VAL A 797 9.32 25.86 4.86
N THR A 798 8.45 24.87 4.95
CA THR A 798 8.30 24.08 6.17
C THR A 798 9.34 22.94 6.24
N LEU A 799 9.78 22.56 7.44
CA LEU A 799 10.77 21.50 7.66
C LEU A 799 10.15 20.35 8.47
N GLY A 800 10.26 19.12 7.95
CA GLY A 800 9.68 17.91 8.53
C GLY A 800 10.73 16.84 8.87
N ASN A 801 10.40 15.95 9.80
CA ASN A 801 11.31 14.87 10.20
C ASN A 801 11.70 14.00 8.99
N GLY A 802 13.00 13.73 8.82
CA GLY A 802 13.52 12.92 7.72
C GLY A 802 13.60 13.61 6.35
N LEU A 803 13.41 14.94 6.29
CA LEU A 803 13.55 15.71 5.05
C LEU A 803 14.98 15.61 4.49
N THR A 804 15.11 15.12 3.25
CA THR A 804 16.38 14.95 2.53
C THR A 804 16.74 16.18 1.68
N LYS A 805 17.99 16.27 1.24
CA LYS A 805 18.52 17.41 0.46
C LYS A 805 17.76 17.59 -0.83
N ASP A 806 17.61 16.51 -1.59
CA ASP A 806 16.82 16.50 -2.80
C ASP A 806 15.46 17.20 -2.59
N ARG A 807 14.63 16.67 -1.69
CA ARG A 807 13.27 17.18 -1.46
C ARG A 807 13.26 18.64 -1.01
N PHE A 808 14.19 19.01 -0.12
CA PHE A 808 14.36 20.39 0.33
C PHE A 808 14.70 21.35 -0.81
N VAL A 809 15.71 21.01 -1.61
CA VAL A 809 16.17 21.80 -2.75
C VAL A 809 15.09 21.91 -3.82
N GLN A 810 14.47 20.78 -4.19
CA GLN A 810 13.46 20.71 -5.24
C GLN A 810 12.26 21.64 -4.94
N ALA A 811 11.87 21.73 -3.67
CA ALA A 811 10.81 22.61 -3.22
C ALA A 811 11.25 24.08 -3.19
N CYS A 812 12.42 24.39 -2.64
CA CYS A 812 12.94 25.76 -2.64
C CYS A 812 13.06 26.34 -4.05
N MET A 813 13.49 25.51 -5.01
CA MET A 813 13.65 25.89 -6.41
C MET A 813 12.32 26.06 -7.18
N ARG A 814 11.15 25.80 -6.55
CA ARG A 814 9.85 26.25 -7.09
C ARG A 814 9.76 27.77 -7.16
N MET A 815 10.48 28.46 -6.29
CA MET A 815 10.73 29.90 -6.40
C MET A 815 11.79 30.14 -7.50
N ARG A 816 11.40 30.00 -8.76
CA ARG A 816 12.34 30.00 -9.91
C ARG A 816 13.31 31.18 -9.99
N LYS A 817 12.94 32.34 -9.42
CA LYS A 817 13.79 33.53 -9.35
C LYS A 817 14.50 33.67 -8.00
N LEU A 818 14.76 32.54 -7.32
CA LEU A 818 15.54 32.52 -6.08
C LEU A 818 16.97 33.01 -6.35
N GLY A 819 17.42 33.99 -5.57
CA GLY A 819 18.67 34.72 -5.83
C GLY A 819 18.56 35.80 -6.91
N LYS A 820 17.36 36.00 -7.48
CA LYS A 820 17.00 37.03 -8.47
C LYS A 820 15.65 37.68 -8.10
N GLY A 821 15.49 38.04 -6.83
CA GLY A 821 14.32 38.76 -6.31
C GLY A 821 13.27 37.92 -5.56
N HIS A 822 13.26 36.59 -5.69
CA HIS A 822 12.51 35.73 -4.75
C HIS A 822 13.36 35.37 -3.54
N SER A 823 12.71 35.25 -2.38
CA SER A 823 13.35 34.91 -1.10
C SER A 823 12.59 33.83 -0.33
N LEU A 824 13.23 33.26 0.69
CA LEU A 824 12.72 32.15 1.50
C LEU A 824 12.78 32.48 2.99
N THR A 825 11.88 31.87 3.75
CA THR A 825 11.92 31.82 5.21
C THR A 825 11.61 30.40 5.67
N PHE A 826 12.34 29.89 6.66
CA PHE A 826 12.26 28.48 7.06
C PHE A 826 11.49 28.30 8.36
N TRP A 827 10.55 27.35 8.37
CA TRP A 827 9.61 27.13 9.47
C TRP A 827 9.65 25.67 9.90
N SER A 828 9.64 25.39 11.20
CA SER A 828 9.70 24.00 11.66
C SER A 828 8.88 23.73 12.91
N SER A 829 8.51 22.46 13.09
CA SER A 829 8.00 21.98 14.38
C SER A 829 9.12 21.97 15.44
N ASN A 830 8.75 22.07 16.72
CA ASN A 830 9.73 21.94 17.81
C ASN A 830 10.56 20.64 17.75
N GLU A 831 9.99 19.53 17.26
CA GLU A 831 10.72 18.27 17.03
C GLU A 831 11.92 18.46 16.10
N VAL A 832 11.71 19.09 14.95
CA VAL A 832 12.78 19.33 13.97
C VAL A 832 13.80 20.34 14.51
N HIS A 833 13.32 21.37 15.23
CA HIS A 833 14.20 22.32 15.92
C HIS A 833 15.18 21.62 16.87
N GLN A 834 14.70 20.69 17.70
CA GLN A 834 15.55 19.92 18.61
C GLN A 834 16.56 19.04 17.87
N GLN A 835 16.17 18.43 16.74
CA GLN A 835 17.09 17.66 15.91
C GLN A 835 18.25 18.53 15.39
N ILE A 836 17.93 19.71 14.84
CA ILE A 836 18.94 20.66 14.33
C ILE A 836 19.89 21.10 15.45
N ILE A 837 19.36 21.47 16.63
CA ILE A 837 20.17 21.85 17.80
C ILE A 837 21.05 20.68 18.28
N SER A 838 20.51 19.47 18.30
CA SER A 838 21.25 18.28 18.77
C SER A 838 22.47 17.98 17.89
N LEU A 839 22.33 18.12 16.57
CA LEU A 839 23.43 17.97 15.62
C LEU A 839 24.46 19.09 15.79
N ARG A 840 24.00 20.33 16.01
CA ARG A 840 24.88 21.46 16.30
C ARG A 840 25.71 21.24 17.57
N LYS A 841 25.10 20.76 18.67
CA LYS A 841 25.81 20.44 19.93
C LYS A 841 26.93 19.41 19.71
N ARG A 842 26.71 18.37 18.90
CA ARG A 842 27.74 17.37 18.57
C ARG A 842 28.93 17.99 17.84
N SER A 843 28.70 18.97 16.96
CA SER A 843 29.74 19.64 16.17
C SER A 843 30.61 20.63 16.96
N HIS A 844 30.07 21.29 18.00
CA HIS A 844 30.76 22.38 18.72
C HIS A 844 31.58 21.96 19.95
N ILE A 845 31.66 20.67 20.29
CA ILE A 845 32.44 20.17 21.45
C ILE A 845 33.95 20.53 21.35
N LYS A 846 34.45 21.02 20.20
CA LYS A 846 35.86 21.44 20.02
C LYS A 846 36.16 22.93 20.22
N ASN A 847 35.18 23.84 20.23
CA ASN A 847 35.43 25.27 20.47
C ASN A 847 34.75 25.76 21.75
N LYS A 848 35.47 25.72 22.87
CA LYS A 848 35.06 26.16 24.22
C LYS A 848 34.78 27.68 24.35
N SER A 849 34.65 28.44 23.26
CA SER A 849 34.49 29.89 23.32
C SER A 849 33.58 30.43 22.22
N LYS A 850 32.26 30.21 22.32
CA LYS A 850 31.22 31.17 21.92
C LYS A 850 29.84 30.67 22.36
N SER A 851 29.03 31.57 22.89
CA SER A 851 27.79 31.31 23.60
C SER A 851 26.80 30.41 22.83
N ILE A 852 26.19 29.49 23.56
CA ILE A 852 25.14 28.53 23.16
C ILE A 852 23.80 29.21 22.76
N HIS A 853 23.73 30.54 22.75
CA HIS A 853 22.50 31.33 22.51
C HIS A 853 22.34 31.91 21.09
N MET A 854 23.14 31.50 20.09
CA MET A 854 22.92 31.94 18.70
C MET A 854 21.73 31.20 18.07
N SER A 855 20.82 31.94 17.45
CA SER A 855 19.72 31.43 16.62
C SER A 855 20.19 30.39 15.60
N VAL A 856 19.31 29.45 15.25
CA VAL A 856 19.52 28.51 14.14
C VAL A 856 19.61 29.30 12.85
N ASN A 857 20.57 28.96 11.99
CA ASN A 857 20.74 29.57 10.69
C ASN A 857 20.60 28.53 9.57
N LEU A 858 20.63 28.99 8.32
CA LEU A 858 20.51 28.11 7.15
C LEU A 858 21.62 27.05 7.05
N ILE A 859 22.83 27.33 7.52
CA ILE A 859 23.93 26.36 7.55
C ILE A 859 23.58 25.18 8.45
N ASP A 860 22.96 25.43 9.60
CA ASP A 860 22.52 24.37 10.51
C ASP A 860 21.37 23.53 9.89
N ILE A 861 20.46 24.17 9.15
CA ILE A 861 19.38 23.47 8.40
C ILE A 861 19.99 22.58 7.32
N LEU A 862 20.86 23.11 6.46
CA LEU A 862 21.52 22.34 5.40
C LEU A 862 22.28 21.15 5.98
N ARG A 863 23.01 21.35 7.10
CA ARG A 863 23.72 20.25 7.78
C ARG A 863 22.78 19.14 8.23
N TRP A 864 21.63 19.48 8.80
CA TRP A 864 20.62 18.50 9.21
C TRP A 864 20.02 17.75 8.00
N VAL A 865 19.70 18.47 6.93
CA VAL A 865 19.18 17.89 5.69
C VAL A 865 20.20 16.93 5.02
N TYR A 866 21.49 17.27 5.02
CA TYR A 866 22.56 16.37 4.56
C TYR A 866 22.68 15.12 5.44
N GLU A 867 22.58 15.26 6.76
CA GLU A 867 22.61 14.11 7.67
C GLU A 867 21.43 13.15 7.42
N ASN A 868 20.22 13.69 7.22
CA ASN A 868 19.06 12.89 6.81
C ASN A 868 19.27 12.19 5.47
N THR A 869 19.93 12.86 4.52
CA THR A 869 20.26 12.29 3.20
C THR A 869 21.22 11.12 3.34
N LYS A 870 22.28 11.24 4.16
CA LYS A 870 23.20 10.13 4.46
C LYS A 870 22.46 8.93 5.05
N GLN A 871 21.58 9.18 6.02
CA GLN A 871 20.80 8.14 6.67
C GLN A 871 19.85 7.45 5.68
N SER A 872 19.14 8.22 4.87
CA SER A 872 18.23 7.71 3.83
C SER A 872 18.97 6.88 2.79
N THR A 873 20.15 7.32 2.34
CA THR A 873 20.98 6.57 1.39
C THR A 873 21.45 5.24 1.99
N TRP A 874 21.90 5.25 3.25
CA TRP A 874 22.31 4.03 3.92
C TRP A 874 21.17 3.02 4.09
N ASP A 875 19.98 3.48 4.48
CA ASP A 875 18.78 2.63 4.54
C ASP A 875 18.43 2.09 3.14
N GLY A 876 18.55 2.92 2.11
CA GLY A 876 18.36 2.55 0.71
C GLY A 876 19.30 1.45 0.21
N LEU A 877 20.57 1.43 0.64
CA LEU A 877 21.54 0.39 0.24
C LEU A 877 21.09 -1.02 0.63
N HIS A 878 20.41 -1.18 1.77
CA HIS A 878 19.87 -2.47 2.19
C HIS A 878 18.73 -2.94 1.28
N HIS A 879 17.81 -2.04 0.92
CA HIS A 879 16.73 -2.34 -0.04
C HIS A 879 17.30 -2.66 -1.42
N TRP A 880 18.23 -1.83 -1.90
CA TRP A 880 18.92 -1.99 -3.18
C TRP A 880 19.60 -3.35 -3.30
N ALA A 881 20.38 -3.75 -2.30
CA ALA A 881 21.06 -5.05 -2.28
C ALA A 881 20.08 -6.22 -2.23
N ARG A 882 18.96 -6.12 -1.51
CA ARG A 882 17.95 -7.19 -1.51
C ARG A 882 17.25 -7.34 -2.86
N GLN A 883 16.90 -6.23 -3.51
CA GLN A 883 16.26 -6.24 -4.83
C GLN A 883 17.16 -6.86 -5.90
N SER A 884 18.47 -6.70 -5.80
CA SER A 884 19.43 -7.32 -6.74
C SER A 884 19.26 -8.85 -6.80
N LEU A 885 18.99 -9.52 -5.67
CA LEU A 885 18.82 -10.98 -5.61
C LEU A 885 17.57 -11.43 -6.38
N SER A 886 16.44 -10.75 -6.20
CA SER A 886 15.19 -11.03 -6.93
C SER A 886 15.37 -10.80 -8.43
N PHE A 887 16.03 -9.69 -8.80
CA PHE A 887 16.37 -9.39 -10.19
C PHE A 887 17.27 -10.47 -10.82
N GLN A 888 18.34 -10.88 -10.14
CA GLN A 888 19.27 -11.90 -10.63
C GLN A 888 18.57 -13.24 -10.91
N ARG A 889 17.69 -13.67 -9.99
CA ARG A 889 16.87 -14.88 -10.17
C ARG A 889 16.03 -14.83 -11.44
N LYS A 890 15.35 -13.71 -11.70
CA LYS A 890 14.54 -13.54 -12.91
C LYS A 890 15.38 -13.52 -14.17
N VAL A 891 16.50 -12.79 -14.19
CA VAL A 891 17.40 -12.77 -15.35
C VAL A 891 17.91 -14.17 -15.67
N HIS A 892 18.30 -14.94 -14.65
CA HIS A 892 18.69 -16.33 -14.81
C HIS A 892 17.55 -17.18 -15.42
N ALA A 893 16.34 -17.06 -14.89
CA ALA A 893 15.17 -17.79 -15.40
C ALA A 893 14.88 -17.49 -16.89
N PHE A 894 15.01 -16.23 -17.33
CA PHE A 894 14.88 -15.86 -18.74
C PHE A 894 16.03 -16.38 -19.62
N GLN A 895 17.25 -16.46 -19.09
CA GLN A 895 18.41 -17.02 -19.78
C GLN A 895 18.27 -18.52 -20.01
N GLU A 896 17.78 -19.27 -19.02
CA GLU A 896 17.58 -20.73 -19.13
C GLU A 896 16.63 -21.13 -20.25
N ILE A 897 15.57 -20.35 -20.47
CA ILE A 897 14.63 -20.58 -21.57
C ILE A 897 15.12 -20.00 -22.91
N GLN A 898 16.35 -19.50 -22.98
CA GLN A 898 16.94 -18.82 -24.12
C GLN A 898 16.03 -17.72 -24.68
N TRP A 899 15.44 -16.92 -23.80
CA TRP A 899 14.40 -15.97 -24.17
C TRP A 899 14.85 -14.94 -25.22
N ASN A 900 16.14 -14.65 -25.35
CA ASN A 900 16.66 -13.76 -26.40
C ASN A 900 16.76 -14.40 -27.80
N ASN A 901 16.71 -15.74 -27.91
CA ASN A 901 16.86 -16.42 -29.18
C ASN A 901 15.54 -16.38 -29.98
N GLN A 902 15.52 -15.61 -31.06
CA GLN A 902 14.34 -15.46 -31.93
C GLN A 902 13.96 -16.76 -32.65
N HIS A 903 14.91 -17.67 -32.87
CA HIS A 903 14.68 -18.95 -33.55
C HIS A 903 14.18 -20.06 -32.60
N GLN A 904 14.25 -19.84 -31.29
CA GLN A 904 13.81 -20.81 -30.30
C GLN A 904 12.29 -20.67 -30.05
N SER A 905 11.56 -21.77 -30.25
CA SER A 905 10.15 -21.87 -29.85
C SER A 905 10.05 -22.07 -28.34
N ILE A 906 9.30 -21.21 -27.65
CA ILE A 906 9.09 -21.29 -26.21
C ILE A 906 8.00 -22.33 -25.94
N THR A 907 8.40 -23.49 -25.40
CA THR A 907 7.48 -24.59 -25.07
C THR A 907 6.78 -24.39 -23.73
N SER A 908 5.67 -25.10 -23.49
CA SER A 908 4.96 -25.08 -22.20
C SER A 908 5.81 -25.57 -21.03
N THR A 909 6.74 -26.50 -21.27
CA THR A 909 7.68 -26.97 -20.24
C THR A 909 8.69 -25.90 -19.87
N MET A 910 9.19 -25.12 -20.83
CA MET A 910 10.05 -23.96 -20.59
C MET A 910 9.31 -22.87 -19.80
N MET A 911 8.05 -22.57 -20.16
CA MET A 911 7.23 -21.60 -19.41
C MET A 911 7.00 -22.03 -17.96
N LYS A 912 6.77 -23.32 -17.70
CA LYS A 912 6.67 -23.84 -16.31
C LYS A 912 7.98 -23.68 -15.52
N LYS A 913 9.13 -23.90 -16.17
CA LYS A 913 10.45 -23.66 -15.53
C LYS A 913 10.65 -22.19 -15.19
N LEU A 914 10.36 -21.28 -16.13
CA LEU A 914 10.40 -19.83 -15.91
C LEU A 914 9.57 -19.43 -14.67
N VAL A 915 8.34 -19.94 -14.57
CA VAL A 915 7.45 -19.67 -13.44
C VAL A 915 8.07 -20.14 -12.11
N ASN A 916 8.56 -21.38 -12.06
CA ASN A 916 9.11 -21.94 -10.82
C ASN A 916 10.33 -21.16 -10.29
N GLU A 917 11.19 -20.67 -11.18
CA GLU A 917 12.36 -19.86 -10.81
C GLU A 917 11.99 -18.42 -10.42
N CYS A 918 10.89 -17.88 -10.94
CA CYS A 918 10.42 -16.53 -10.61
C CYS A 918 9.52 -16.46 -9.36
N LEU A 919 8.99 -17.58 -8.88
CA LEU A 919 8.13 -17.64 -7.70
C LEU A 919 8.96 -17.55 -6.41
N GLU A 920 8.67 -16.56 -5.58
CA GLU A 920 9.28 -16.41 -4.26
C GLU A 920 8.29 -16.85 -3.16
N PRO A 921 8.74 -17.53 -2.08
CA PRO A 921 7.89 -17.78 -0.93
C PRO A 921 7.52 -16.45 -0.24
N GLU A 922 6.24 -16.30 0.14
CA GLU A 922 5.73 -15.10 0.82
C GLU A 922 5.35 -15.35 2.29
N ILE A 923 4.97 -16.57 2.67
CA ILE A 923 4.59 -16.90 4.06
C ILE A 923 5.75 -16.60 5.02
N ILE A 924 5.44 -15.89 6.10
CA ILE A 924 6.39 -15.57 7.16
C ILE A 924 5.84 -16.01 8.52
N ASP A 925 6.37 -17.12 9.04
CA ASP A 925 5.96 -17.68 10.33
C ASP A 925 6.65 -16.96 11.51
N LEU A 926 5.95 -16.82 12.64
CA LEU A 926 6.46 -16.16 13.85
C LEU A 926 7.76 -16.81 14.35
N LYS A 927 7.86 -18.14 14.25
CA LYS A 927 9.09 -18.87 14.62
C LYS A 927 10.25 -18.49 13.73
N GLN A 928 10.06 -18.31 12.42
CA GLN A 928 11.13 -17.87 11.52
C GLN A 928 11.48 -16.40 11.74
N MET A 929 10.48 -15.56 12.06
CA MET A 929 10.66 -14.13 12.31
C MET A 929 11.37 -13.83 13.62
N TYR A 930 11.02 -14.50 14.71
CA TYR A 930 11.45 -14.11 16.06
C TYR A 930 12.06 -15.25 16.87
N GLY A 931 12.15 -16.46 16.31
CA GLY A 931 12.73 -17.62 16.98
C GLY A 931 14.26 -17.63 16.99
N PRO A 932 14.93 -17.47 15.83
CA PRO A 932 16.38 -17.43 15.75
C PRO A 932 17.00 -16.26 16.51
N ALA A 933 18.24 -16.44 16.95
CA ALA A 933 19.07 -15.33 17.41
C ALA A 933 19.37 -14.38 16.24
N LYS A 934 19.16 -13.09 16.47
CA LYS A 934 19.45 -12.02 15.52
C LYS A 934 20.41 -11.04 16.16
N ILE A 935 21.57 -10.91 15.51
CA ILE A 935 22.63 -10.01 15.92
C ILE A 935 22.62 -8.81 14.96
N LEU A 936 23.05 -7.66 15.45
CA LEU A 936 23.29 -6.50 14.61
C LEU A 936 24.48 -6.79 13.70
N GLU A 937 24.26 -6.69 12.39
CA GLU A 937 25.27 -6.95 11.38
C GLU A 937 25.33 -5.80 10.37
N THR A 938 26.47 -5.69 9.66
CA THR A 938 26.61 -4.76 8.55
C THR A 938 25.78 -5.23 7.35
N ILE A 939 25.34 -4.30 6.49
CA ILE A 939 24.52 -4.61 5.31
C ILE A 939 25.23 -5.63 4.39
N GLU A 940 26.56 -5.54 4.28
CA GLU A 940 27.40 -6.48 3.55
C GLU A 940 27.24 -7.91 4.07
N LYS A 941 27.40 -8.13 5.38
CA LYS A 941 27.26 -9.48 5.99
C LYS A 941 25.86 -10.04 5.81
N ILE A 942 24.84 -9.19 5.97
CA ILE A 942 23.44 -9.56 5.74
C ILE A 942 23.23 -10.00 4.28
N TYR A 943 23.83 -9.30 3.31
CA TYR A 943 23.75 -9.67 1.90
C TYR A 943 24.44 -11.01 1.63
N ILE A 944 25.66 -11.21 2.13
CA ILE A 944 26.43 -12.46 1.96
C ILE A 944 25.65 -13.66 2.52
N ALA A 945 25.11 -13.54 3.74
CA ALA A 945 24.31 -14.60 4.35
C ALA A 945 23.09 -14.97 3.50
N ARG A 946 22.45 -13.97 2.86
CA ARG A 946 21.32 -14.20 1.94
C ARG A 946 21.75 -14.86 0.64
N CYS A 947 22.88 -14.47 0.05
CA CYS A 947 23.42 -15.14 -1.14
C CYS A 947 23.65 -16.62 -0.87
N GLN A 948 24.22 -16.97 0.29
CA GLN A 948 24.46 -18.36 0.68
C GLN A 948 23.18 -19.18 0.89
N GLN A 949 22.09 -18.53 1.30
CA GLN A 949 20.77 -19.16 1.44
C GLN A 949 20.01 -19.28 0.11
N CYS A 950 20.45 -18.58 -0.95
CA CYS A 950 19.83 -18.68 -2.27
C CYS A 950 20.33 -19.96 -2.97
N ASN A 951 19.42 -20.91 -3.20
CA ASN A 951 19.71 -22.14 -3.95
C ASN A 951 19.90 -21.94 -5.47
N HIS A 952 19.88 -20.70 -5.97
CA HIS A 952 19.93 -20.39 -7.40
C HIS A 952 21.33 -19.99 -7.84
N HIS A 953 21.67 -20.23 -9.11
CA HIS A 953 22.93 -19.78 -9.72
C HIS A 953 22.93 -18.26 -9.89
N LEU A 954 23.38 -17.54 -8.85
CA LEU A 954 23.57 -16.09 -8.89
C LEU A 954 24.74 -15.71 -9.82
N SER A 955 24.67 -14.51 -10.39
CA SER A 955 25.72 -13.98 -11.24
C SER A 955 26.88 -13.50 -10.38
N THR A 956 28.03 -14.17 -10.48
CA THR A 956 29.26 -13.79 -9.76
C THR A 956 29.71 -12.37 -10.06
N ILE A 957 29.51 -11.90 -11.30
CA ILE A 957 29.85 -10.53 -11.71
C ILE A 957 28.96 -9.52 -10.98
N MET A 958 27.66 -9.77 -10.96
CA MET A 958 26.67 -8.90 -10.35
C MET A 958 26.88 -8.80 -8.84
N ASP A 959 27.10 -9.94 -8.19
CA ASP A 959 27.37 -10.01 -6.76
C ASP A 959 28.63 -9.24 -6.38
N ASN A 960 29.70 -9.34 -7.18
CA ASN A 960 30.92 -8.56 -6.95
C ASN A 960 30.68 -7.05 -7.06
N ILE A 961 29.83 -6.58 -7.98
CA ILE A 961 29.48 -5.16 -8.10
C ILE A 961 28.69 -4.70 -6.87
N VAL A 962 27.71 -5.50 -6.44
CA VAL A 962 26.88 -5.21 -5.25
C VAL A 962 27.75 -5.16 -4.00
N LEU A 963 28.58 -6.18 -3.78
CA LEU A 963 29.50 -6.26 -2.64
C LEU A 963 30.50 -5.11 -2.62
N LYS A 964 31.07 -4.76 -3.78
CA LYS A 964 31.99 -3.61 -3.89
C LYS A 964 31.31 -2.32 -3.43
N ARG A 965 30.09 -2.05 -3.89
CA ARG A 965 29.35 -0.84 -3.48
C ARG A 965 29.00 -0.85 -2.00
N LEU A 966 28.61 -2.01 -1.45
CA LEU A 966 28.34 -2.17 -0.02
C LEU A 966 29.61 -1.98 0.84
N TYR A 967 30.76 -2.43 0.35
CA TYR A 967 32.05 -2.22 1.01
C TYR A 967 32.45 -0.74 1.00
N GLU A 968 32.26 -0.05 -0.14
CA GLU A 968 32.63 1.36 -0.30
C GLU A 968 31.73 2.32 0.50
N TYR A 969 30.44 2.01 0.65
CA TYR A 969 29.44 2.96 1.18
C TYR A 969 28.56 2.42 2.33
N GLY A 970 28.60 1.12 2.63
CA GLY A 970 27.80 0.51 3.69
C GLY A 970 28.24 0.88 5.10
N GLY A 971 29.51 1.28 5.27
CA GLY A 971 30.11 1.71 6.53
C GLY A 971 30.10 0.62 7.62
N GLU A 972 30.45 1.03 8.85
CA GLU A 972 30.48 0.13 10.02
C GLU A 972 29.12 0.02 10.74
N LYS A 973 28.13 0.78 10.29
CA LYS A 973 26.80 0.80 10.92
C LYS A 973 26.12 -0.56 10.78
N GLN A 974 25.51 -1.02 11.87
CA GLN A 974 24.87 -2.33 11.96
C GLN A 974 23.36 -2.20 12.12
N ARG A 975 22.62 -3.21 11.64
CA ARG A 975 21.17 -3.36 11.80
C ARG A 975 20.76 -4.81 11.91
N LEU A 976 19.53 -5.05 12.35
CA LEU A 976 18.90 -6.35 12.20
C LEU A 976 18.64 -6.65 10.72
N SER A 977 18.70 -7.93 10.35
CA SER A 977 18.46 -8.39 8.97
C SER A 977 17.06 -8.12 8.45
N GLN A 978 16.09 -7.90 9.34
CA GLN A 978 14.69 -7.59 8.97
C GLN A 978 14.55 -6.20 8.34
N LEU A 979 13.65 -6.10 7.37
CA LEU A 979 13.20 -4.85 6.79
C LEU A 979 11.83 -4.51 7.37
N LEU A 980 11.78 -3.50 8.23
CA LEU A 980 10.55 -3.04 8.88
C LEU A 980 9.86 -1.91 8.11
N ASP A 981 10.63 -1.15 7.31
CA ASP A 981 10.17 -0.03 6.49
C ASP A 981 10.00 -0.41 4.99
N GLU A 982 9.75 -1.70 4.70
CA GLU A 982 9.46 -2.15 3.33
C GLU A 982 8.04 -1.72 2.94
N GLU A 983 7.92 -0.98 1.83
CA GLU A 983 6.66 -0.59 1.21
C GLU A 983 6.53 -1.35 -0.11
N GLN A 984 5.37 -1.93 -0.37
CA GLN A 984 5.14 -2.74 -1.57
C GLN A 984 3.77 -2.43 -2.19
N GLN A 985 3.72 -2.27 -3.51
CA GLN A 985 2.47 -2.24 -4.24
C GLN A 985 2.00 -3.67 -4.44
N ARG A 986 0.99 -4.10 -3.68
CA ARG A 986 0.49 -5.48 -3.72
C ARG A 986 -0.81 -5.57 -4.50
N GLU A 987 -0.81 -6.38 -5.55
CA GLU A 987 -2.02 -6.66 -6.34
C GLU A 987 -2.49 -8.08 -6.02
N LEU A 988 -3.71 -8.21 -5.51
CA LEU A 988 -4.27 -9.49 -5.06
C LEU A 988 -4.76 -10.32 -6.24
N GLU A 989 -4.65 -11.64 -6.12
CA GLU A 989 -5.30 -12.57 -7.05
C GLU A 989 -6.82 -12.51 -6.85
N HIS A 990 -7.59 -12.34 -7.93
CA HIS A 990 -9.05 -12.36 -7.83
C HIS A 990 -9.52 -13.78 -7.51
N GLU A 991 -10.08 -13.98 -6.33
CA GLU A 991 -10.79 -15.21 -5.99
C GLU A 991 -12.21 -15.13 -6.57
N LEU A 992 -12.61 -16.17 -7.30
CA LEU A 992 -14.02 -16.39 -7.63
C LEU A 992 -14.68 -16.90 -6.34
N GLU A 993 -15.58 -16.12 -5.73
CA GLU A 993 -16.39 -16.60 -4.62
C GLU A 993 -17.28 -17.75 -5.13
N GLU A 994 -16.94 -18.99 -4.78
CA GLU A 994 -17.80 -20.14 -5.03
C GLU A 994 -18.93 -20.16 -4.00
N GLU A 995 -20.09 -19.58 -4.36
CA GLU A 995 -21.33 -19.83 -3.62
C GLU A 995 -21.70 -21.31 -3.73
N ARG A 996 -21.51 -22.07 -2.65
CA ARG A 996 -22.04 -23.44 -2.53
C ARG A 996 -23.57 -23.41 -2.47
N GLN A 997 -24.22 -23.60 -3.59
CA GLN A 997 -25.64 -23.99 -3.62
C GLN A 997 -25.76 -25.46 -3.16
N LEU A 998 -26.35 -25.67 -1.98
CA LEU A 998 -26.68 -27.01 -1.51
C LEU A 998 -27.78 -27.60 -2.42
N ALA A 999 -27.42 -28.57 -3.25
CA ALA A 999 -28.39 -29.32 -4.06
C ALA A 999 -29.37 -30.06 -3.12
N GLN A 1000 -30.66 -29.73 -3.20
CA GLN A 1000 -31.68 -30.45 -2.46
C GLN A 1000 -31.80 -31.90 -2.96
N PRO A 1001 -32.08 -32.88 -2.08
CA PRO A 1001 -32.30 -34.26 -2.50
C PRO A 1001 -33.49 -34.36 -3.45
N LEU A 1002 -33.44 -35.32 -4.39
CA LEU A 1002 -34.52 -35.56 -5.34
C LEU A 1002 -35.84 -35.90 -4.61
N PRO A 1003 -37.02 -35.50 -5.14
CA PRO A 1003 -38.30 -35.80 -4.52
C PRO A 1003 -38.55 -37.32 -4.38
N ALA A 1004 -38.89 -37.79 -3.18
CA ALA A 1004 -39.24 -39.19 -2.90
C ALA A 1004 -40.70 -39.33 -2.48
N LYS A 1005 -41.36 -40.45 -2.86
CA LYS A 1005 -42.74 -40.76 -2.45
C LYS A 1005 -42.76 -41.37 -1.03
N PRO A 1006 -43.55 -40.82 -0.10
CA PRO A 1006 -43.62 -41.32 1.28
C PRO A 1006 -44.40 -42.63 1.38
N CYS A 1007 -44.00 -43.55 2.26
CA CYS A 1007 -44.77 -44.75 2.57
C CYS A 1007 -46.13 -44.41 3.22
N CYS A 1008 -47.21 -45.11 2.83
CA CYS A 1008 -48.46 -45.08 3.57
C CYS A 1008 -48.29 -45.74 4.96
N PRO A 1009 -48.68 -45.05 6.06
CA PRO A 1009 -48.51 -45.54 7.43
C PRO A 1009 -49.46 -46.71 7.72
N ARG A 1010 -49.00 -47.69 8.50
CA ARG A 1010 -49.78 -48.86 8.93
C ARG A 1010 -49.70 -49.02 10.46
N LEU A 1011 -50.81 -49.35 11.11
CA LEU A 1011 -50.82 -49.62 12.55
C LEU A 1011 -50.85 -51.13 12.79
N TYR A 1012 -49.84 -51.67 13.48
CA TYR A 1012 -49.82 -53.06 13.93
C TYR A 1012 -50.59 -53.20 15.25
N MET A 1013 -51.40 -54.24 15.39
CA MET A 1013 -52.25 -54.44 16.58
C MET A 1013 -51.40 -54.69 17.84
N GLU A 1014 -50.23 -55.29 17.67
CA GLU A 1014 -49.21 -55.53 18.68
C GLU A 1014 -48.71 -54.22 19.32
N ILE A 1015 -48.72 -53.10 18.57
CA ILE A 1015 -48.37 -51.77 19.10
C ILE A 1015 -49.46 -51.27 20.05
N ILE A 1016 -50.74 -51.53 19.73
CA ILE A 1016 -51.87 -51.21 20.63
C ILE A 1016 -51.83 -52.09 21.88
N GLN A 1017 -51.49 -53.38 21.73
CA GLN A 1017 -51.36 -54.33 22.83
C GLN A 1017 -50.31 -53.93 23.88
N LEU A 1018 -49.31 -53.10 23.52
CA LEU A 1018 -48.38 -52.53 24.51
C LEU A 1018 -49.09 -51.73 25.60
N CYS A 1019 -50.26 -51.19 25.28
CA CYS A 1019 -51.08 -50.40 26.17
C CYS A 1019 -51.95 -51.27 27.09
N ASP A 1020 -52.08 -52.58 26.86
CA ASP A 1020 -52.89 -53.46 27.71
C ASP A 1020 -52.06 -53.98 28.89
N THR A 1021 -52.52 -53.71 30.10
CA THR A 1021 -51.80 -54.06 31.34
C THR A 1021 -52.20 -55.42 31.89
N ASN A 1022 -53.26 -56.03 31.36
CA ASN A 1022 -53.79 -57.32 31.83
C ASN A 1022 -53.26 -58.52 31.04
N THR A 1023 -52.42 -58.27 30.02
CA THR A 1023 -51.80 -59.31 29.18
C THR A 1023 -50.41 -59.72 29.70
N GLN A 1024 -49.97 -60.93 29.33
CA GLN A 1024 -48.62 -61.42 29.63
C GLN A 1024 -47.56 -60.53 28.94
N ILE A 1025 -46.36 -60.37 29.52
CA ILE A 1025 -45.29 -59.54 28.92
C ILE A 1025 -45.04 -60.00 27.49
N MET A 1026 -45.29 -59.13 26.51
CA MET A 1026 -44.94 -59.42 25.12
C MET A 1026 -43.44 -59.67 24.96
N ASN A 1027 -43.10 -60.80 24.35
CA ASN A 1027 -41.75 -61.12 23.94
C ASN A 1027 -41.39 -60.33 22.67
N LEU A 1028 -40.91 -59.09 22.82
CA LEU A 1028 -40.54 -58.20 21.71
C LEU A 1028 -39.58 -58.88 20.70
N PRO A 1029 -38.52 -59.62 21.12
CA PRO A 1029 -37.68 -60.39 20.20
C PRO A 1029 -38.43 -61.43 19.35
N GLY A 1030 -39.54 -61.99 19.86
CA GLY A 1030 -40.38 -62.96 19.15
C GLY A 1030 -41.35 -62.33 18.13
N LEU A 1031 -41.48 -61.01 18.12
CA LEU A 1031 -42.36 -60.22 17.24
C LEU A 1031 -41.54 -59.41 16.23
N SER A 1032 -40.62 -60.07 15.54
CA SER A 1032 -39.69 -59.45 14.58
C SER A 1032 -40.35 -58.77 13.38
N ASN A 1033 -41.64 -59.01 13.14
CA ASN A 1033 -42.42 -58.33 12.10
C ASN A 1033 -42.91 -56.93 12.51
N VAL A 1034 -42.81 -56.57 13.80
CA VAL A 1034 -43.33 -55.31 14.35
C VAL A 1034 -42.25 -54.50 15.09
N PHE A 1035 -41.36 -55.18 15.80
CA PHE A 1035 -40.30 -54.55 16.59
C PHE A 1035 -38.92 -54.96 16.07
N HIS A 1036 -38.05 -53.97 15.87
CA HIS A 1036 -36.66 -54.19 15.47
C HIS A 1036 -35.71 -53.53 16.47
N PRO A 1037 -34.50 -54.07 16.69
CA PRO A 1037 -33.48 -53.39 17.49
C PRO A 1037 -33.13 -52.02 16.91
N LEU A 1038 -32.87 -51.03 17.78
CA LEU A 1038 -32.62 -49.62 17.41
C LEU A 1038 -31.69 -49.38 16.20
N PRO A 1039 -30.57 -50.11 16.02
CA PRO A 1039 -29.68 -49.91 14.87
C PRO A 1039 -30.35 -50.08 13.50
N HIS A 1040 -31.44 -50.84 13.43
CA HIS A 1040 -32.21 -51.05 12.20
C HIS A 1040 -32.91 -49.77 11.72
N ALA A 1041 -32.98 -48.72 12.55
CA ALA A 1041 -33.45 -47.41 12.11
C ALA A 1041 -32.60 -46.85 10.96
N PHE A 1042 -31.32 -47.21 10.90
CA PHE A 1042 -30.39 -46.76 9.87
C PHE A 1042 -30.42 -47.65 8.62
N THR A 1043 -31.15 -48.76 8.59
CA THR A 1043 -31.16 -49.68 7.45
C THR A 1043 -31.56 -48.95 6.16
N GLY A 1044 -30.67 -48.96 5.16
CA GLY A 1044 -30.83 -48.22 3.89
C GLY A 1044 -30.10 -46.86 3.83
N THR A 1045 -29.45 -46.45 4.91
CA THR A 1045 -28.51 -45.30 4.94
C THR A 1045 -27.06 -45.76 4.68
N LYS A 1046 -26.18 -44.84 4.30
CA LYS A 1046 -24.74 -45.10 4.21
C LYS A 1046 -24.13 -45.42 5.58
N PHE A 1047 -24.69 -44.87 6.65
CA PHE A 1047 -24.21 -45.04 8.03
C PHE A 1047 -24.42 -46.47 8.58
N PHE A 1048 -25.45 -47.19 8.12
CA PHE A 1048 -25.73 -48.55 8.62
C PHE A 1048 -24.55 -49.51 8.50
N LYS A 1049 -23.74 -49.39 7.44
CA LYS A 1049 -22.53 -50.21 7.23
C LYS A 1049 -21.42 -49.93 8.24
N GLN A 1050 -21.42 -48.73 8.83
CA GLN A 1050 -20.43 -48.28 9.82
C GLN A 1050 -20.94 -48.45 11.27
N CYS A 1051 -22.26 -48.60 11.44
CA CYS A 1051 -22.87 -48.85 12.74
C CYS A 1051 -22.52 -50.26 13.23
N GLN A 1052 -22.05 -50.40 14.47
CA GLN A 1052 -21.88 -51.69 15.14
C GLN A 1052 -23.19 -52.07 15.84
N PRO A 1053 -24.02 -53.00 15.30
CA PRO A 1053 -25.37 -53.23 15.82
C PRO A 1053 -25.38 -53.82 17.24
N ASN A 1054 -24.32 -54.55 17.59
CA ASN A 1054 -24.17 -55.21 18.89
C ASN A 1054 -23.74 -54.26 20.02
N SER A 1055 -23.38 -53.02 19.70
CA SER A 1055 -22.94 -52.01 20.68
C SER A 1055 -24.10 -51.23 21.31
N TRP A 1056 -25.32 -51.46 20.85
CA TRP A 1056 -26.54 -50.85 21.39
C TRP A 1056 -27.23 -51.81 22.38
N PRO A 1057 -27.79 -51.31 23.50
CA PRO A 1057 -28.44 -52.19 24.47
C PRO A 1057 -29.68 -52.91 23.90
N SER A 1058 -29.89 -54.16 24.33
CA SER A 1058 -30.98 -55.04 23.86
C SER A 1058 -32.39 -54.58 24.24
N ASN A 1059 -32.51 -53.54 25.06
CA ASN A 1059 -33.78 -52.96 25.49
C ASN A 1059 -34.24 -51.75 24.67
N PHE A 1060 -33.49 -51.35 23.63
CA PHE A 1060 -33.87 -50.27 22.72
C PHE A 1060 -34.37 -50.81 21.38
N TRP A 1061 -35.57 -50.40 21.02
CA TRP A 1061 -36.33 -50.91 19.88
C TRP A 1061 -36.87 -49.75 19.03
N ILE A 1062 -37.24 -50.07 17.81
CA ILE A 1062 -38.03 -49.24 16.91
C ILE A 1062 -39.25 -50.04 16.41
N SER A 1063 -40.34 -49.36 16.07
CA SER A 1063 -41.41 -49.99 15.29
C SER A 1063 -40.99 -50.16 13.82
N THR A 1064 -41.57 -51.12 13.13
CA THR A 1064 -41.37 -51.30 11.68
C THR A 1064 -41.75 -50.03 10.89
N GLU A 1065 -42.75 -49.26 11.32
CA GLU A 1065 -43.11 -48.00 10.65
C GLU A 1065 -42.09 -46.89 10.86
N PHE A 1066 -41.32 -46.92 11.95
CA PHE A 1066 -40.25 -45.96 12.19
C PHE A 1066 -39.17 -46.03 11.09
N GLN A 1067 -38.90 -47.25 10.59
CA GLN A 1067 -37.98 -47.48 9.48
C GLN A 1067 -38.60 -47.17 8.10
N ARG A 1068 -39.91 -47.37 7.92
CA ARG A 1068 -40.59 -47.17 6.62
C ARG A 1068 -40.83 -45.70 6.31
N VAL A 1069 -39.89 -45.06 5.60
CA VAL A 1069 -40.02 -43.63 5.22
C VAL A 1069 -40.43 -43.42 3.76
N THR A 1070 -39.77 -44.07 2.80
CA THR A 1070 -40.03 -43.90 1.35
C THR A 1070 -40.41 -45.22 0.67
N GLU A 1071 -41.15 -45.16 -0.44
CA GLU A 1071 -41.58 -46.35 -1.20
C GLU A 1071 -40.49 -46.89 -2.14
N THR A 1072 -39.58 -46.02 -2.58
CA THR A 1072 -38.53 -46.33 -3.56
C THR A 1072 -37.27 -46.84 -2.87
N LYS A 1073 -36.89 -48.11 -3.12
CA LYS A 1073 -35.71 -48.76 -2.50
C LYS A 1073 -34.35 -48.33 -3.07
N GLU A 1074 -34.33 -47.56 -4.16
CA GLU A 1074 -33.10 -47.22 -4.91
C GLU A 1074 -32.43 -45.90 -4.48
N VAL A 1075 -33.06 -45.12 -3.59
CA VAL A 1075 -32.53 -43.82 -3.12
C VAL A 1075 -31.91 -43.99 -1.74
N SER A 1076 -30.74 -43.38 -1.51
CA SER A 1076 -30.14 -43.33 -0.16
C SER A 1076 -31.12 -42.72 0.83
N LEU A 1077 -31.34 -43.38 1.98
CA LEU A 1077 -32.23 -42.87 3.02
C LEU A 1077 -31.59 -41.80 3.91
N ASP A 1078 -30.31 -41.46 3.69
CA ASP A 1078 -29.57 -40.46 4.49
C ASP A 1078 -30.36 -39.14 4.70
N PRO A 1079 -31.00 -38.53 3.67
CA PRO A 1079 -31.75 -37.28 3.85
C PRO A 1079 -33.21 -37.48 4.27
N PHE A 1080 -33.69 -38.73 4.36
CA PHE A 1080 -35.11 -39.05 4.62
C PHE A 1080 -35.33 -39.70 6.00
N MET A 1081 -34.32 -39.72 6.87
CA MET A 1081 -34.45 -40.28 8.22
C MET A 1081 -35.53 -39.55 9.04
N ARG A 1082 -36.38 -40.31 9.75
CA ARG A 1082 -37.40 -39.72 10.63
C ARG A 1082 -36.76 -39.15 11.90
N PRO A 1083 -37.20 -37.96 12.38
CA PRO A 1083 -36.72 -37.44 13.64
C PRO A 1083 -37.25 -38.30 14.82
N PRO A 1084 -36.38 -38.78 15.72
CA PRO A 1084 -36.74 -39.68 16.82
C PRO A 1084 -37.43 -38.93 17.98
N ARG A 1085 -38.71 -38.58 17.80
CA ARG A 1085 -39.46 -37.71 18.72
C ARG A 1085 -40.36 -38.44 19.71
N TRP A 1086 -40.95 -39.56 19.32
CA TRP A 1086 -41.97 -40.26 20.11
C TRP A 1086 -41.44 -41.59 20.61
N ILE A 1087 -41.56 -41.81 21.92
CA ILE A 1087 -41.02 -42.98 22.62
C ILE A 1087 -42.11 -43.61 23.46
N VAL A 1088 -42.27 -44.92 23.34
CA VAL A 1088 -43.01 -45.74 24.31
C VAL A 1088 -42.00 -46.35 25.28
N VAL A 1089 -42.14 -46.03 26.55
CA VAL A 1089 -41.46 -46.72 27.64
C VAL A 1089 -42.38 -47.84 28.08
N TYR A 1090 -42.07 -49.08 27.70
CA TYR A 1090 -42.89 -50.26 27.97
C TYR A 1090 -42.40 -50.99 29.23
N ARG A 1091 -43.32 -51.15 30.20
CA ARG A 1091 -43.08 -51.74 31.53
C ARG A 1091 -41.84 -51.23 32.28
N ASN A 1092 -41.43 -49.99 32.04
CA ASN A 1092 -40.18 -49.39 32.56
C ASN A 1092 -38.90 -50.19 32.24
N GLN A 1093 -38.95 -51.09 31.25
CA GLN A 1093 -37.85 -51.99 30.89
C GLN A 1093 -37.36 -51.75 29.45
N HIS A 1094 -38.27 -51.39 28.54
CA HIS A 1094 -37.97 -51.22 27.13
C HIS A 1094 -38.26 -49.81 26.63
N ILE A 1095 -37.39 -49.29 25.76
CA ILE A 1095 -37.56 -48.02 25.06
C ILE A 1095 -37.86 -48.34 23.59
N ILE A 1096 -39.00 -47.87 23.09
CA ILE A 1096 -39.44 -48.15 21.72
C ILE A 1096 -39.69 -46.84 20.99
N PHE A 1097 -38.93 -46.55 19.93
CA PHE A 1097 -39.21 -45.43 19.04
C PHE A 1097 -40.36 -45.76 18.10
N ILE A 1098 -41.32 -44.85 18.04
CA ILE A 1098 -42.50 -44.98 17.19
C ILE A 1098 -42.70 -43.72 16.34
N THR A 1099 -43.54 -43.84 15.32
CA THR A 1099 -43.93 -42.72 14.47
C THR A 1099 -44.95 -41.81 15.16
N ALA A 1100 -45.07 -40.57 14.69
CA ALA A 1100 -46.12 -39.65 15.15
C ALA A 1100 -47.54 -40.20 14.88
N PHE A 1101 -47.71 -40.99 13.81
CA PHE A 1101 -48.96 -41.67 13.49
C PHE A 1101 -49.32 -42.73 14.55
N GLU A 1102 -48.39 -43.64 14.85
CA GLU A 1102 -48.56 -44.64 15.91
C GLU A 1102 -48.79 -43.97 17.28
N ALA A 1103 -48.04 -42.92 17.60
CA ALA A 1103 -48.18 -42.18 18.85
C ALA A 1103 -49.59 -41.56 19.00
N ASN A 1104 -50.13 -40.97 17.92
CA ASN A 1104 -51.46 -40.41 17.91
C ASN A 1104 -52.54 -41.48 18.17
N CYS A 1105 -52.40 -42.66 17.56
CA CYS A 1105 -53.30 -43.78 17.81
C CYS A 1105 -53.21 -44.29 19.26
N LEU A 1106 -52.00 -44.42 19.82
CA LEU A 1106 -51.80 -44.92 21.18
C LEU A 1106 -52.30 -43.95 22.25
N MET A 1107 -52.30 -42.65 21.96
CA MET A 1107 -52.70 -41.61 22.91
C MET A 1107 -54.14 -41.80 23.41
N SER A 1108 -55.09 -42.27 22.58
CA SER A 1108 -56.44 -42.58 23.04
C SER A 1108 -56.48 -43.81 23.96
N TYR A 1109 -55.70 -44.86 23.69
CA TYR A 1109 -55.68 -46.07 24.51
C TYR A 1109 -55.00 -45.85 25.88
N LEU A 1110 -53.89 -45.12 25.90
CA LEU A 1110 -53.15 -44.83 27.13
C LEU A 1110 -53.84 -43.81 28.04
N LYS A 1111 -54.68 -42.92 27.49
CA LYS A 1111 -55.47 -41.97 28.30
C LYS A 1111 -56.47 -42.65 29.24
N PHE A 1112 -57.03 -43.80 28.84
CA PHE A 1112 -58.01 -44.53 29.65
C PHE A 1112 -57.37 -45.58 30.57
N ASN A 1113 -56.07 -45.86 30.40
CA ASN A 1113 -55.37 -46.85 31.21
C ASN A 1113 -54.59 -46.17 32.36
N LYS A 1114 -54.85 -46.56 33.61
CA LYS A 1114 -54.32 -45.88 34.81
C LYS A 1114 -52.98 -46.44 35.31
N SER A 1115 -52.39 -47.38 34.60
CA SER A 1115 -51.17 -48.06 35.06
C SER A 1115 -49.89 -47.28 34.69
N PRO A 1116 -48.96 -47.04 35.62
CA PRO A 1116 -47.76 -46.22 35.38
C PRO A 1116 -46.60 -46.97 34.70
N VAL A 1117 -46.80 -48.24 34.31
CA VAL A 1117 -45.71 -49.09 33.77
C VAL A 1117 -45.45 -48.87 32.29
N THR A 1118 -46.47 -48.52 31.49
CA THR A 1118 -46.30 -48.20 30.06
C THR A 1118 -46.66 -46.75 29.83
N THR A 1119 -45.71 -45.96 29.31
CA THR A 1119 -45.89 -44.52 29.09
C THR A 1119 -45.45 -44.09 27.71
N LEU A 1120 -46.20 -43.17 27.10
CA LEU A 1120 -45.81 -42.46 25.87
C LEU A 1120 -45.16 -41.12 26.26
N ARG A 1121 -43.95 -40.88 25.74
CA ARG A 1121 -43.11 -39.73 26.08
C ARG A 1121 -42.57 -39.06 24.81
N LEU A 1122 -42.28 -37.76 24.92
CA LEU A 1122 -41.71 -36.97 23.84
C LEU A 1122 -40.24 -36.64 24.12
N LEU A 1123 -39.38 -36.85 23.14
CA LEU A 1123 -37.95 -36.55 23.19
C LEU A 1123 -37.60 -35.42 22.21
N LEU A 1124 -36.91 -34.39 22.71
CA LEU A 1124 -36.30 -33.36 21.88
C LEU A 1124 -34.77 -33.34 22.05
N PRO A 1125 -34.01 -33.11 20.96
CA PRO A 1125 -32.57 -32.91 21.06
C PRO A 1125 -32.26 -31.54 21.67
N ARG A 1126 -31.21 -31.46 22.49
CA ARG A 1126 -30.74 -30.19 23.05
C ARG A 1126 -29.77 -29.53 22.07
N ILE A 1127 -30.29 -28.62 21.23
CA ILE A 1127 -29.53 -27.85 20.23
C ILE A 1127 -29.10 -26.48 20.81
N LYS A 1128 -29.65 -26.08 21.96
CA LYS A 1128 -29.23 -24.90 22.72
C LYS A 1128 -29.01 -25.27 24.20
N ARG A 1129 -28.07 -24.62 24.87
CA ARG A 1129 -27.63 -24.97 26.24
C ARG A 1129 -28.76 -25.12 27.28
N PHE A 1130 -29.83 -24.31 27.21
CA PHE A 1130 -30.94 -24.33 28.17
C PHE A 1130 -32.24 -24.93 27.62
N GLN A 1131 -32.16 -25.71 26.53
CA GLN A 1131 -33.35 -26.33 25.93
C GLN A 1131 -33.72 -27.63 26.69
N SER A 1132 -35.00 -27.78 27.02
CA SER A 1132 -35.54 -29.00 27.65
C SER A 1132 -35.66 -30.15 26.63
N ILE A 1133 -35.39 -31.37 27.11
CA ILE A 1133 -35.45 -32.61 26.33
C ILE A 1133 -36.81 -33.32 26.39
N PHE A 1134 -37.74 -32.83 27.24
CA PHE A 1134 -39.12 -33.29 27.46
C PHE A 1134 -39.34 -34.74 27.94
N ILE A 1135 -38.39 -35.66 27.73
CA ILE A 1135 -38.59 -37.09 27.95
C ILE A 1135 -38.83 -37.50 29.41
N ASN A 1136 -38.35 -36.71 30.36
CA ASN A 1136 -38.53 -36.95 31.80
C ASN A 1136 -39.48 -35.92 32.43
N THR A 1137 -40.26 -35.18 31.64
CA THR A 1137 -41.21 -34.19 32.14
C THR A 1137 -42.56 -34.85 32.47
N PRO A 1138 -42.96 -34.98 33.75
CA PRO A 1138 -44.15 -35.75 34.15
C PRO A 1138 -45.47 -35.19 33.59
N THR A 1139 -45.57 -33.88 33.39
CA THR A 1139 -46.74 -33.20 32.79
C THR A 1139 -46.92 -33.52 31.30
N LEU A 1140 -45.86 -33.95 30.61
CA LEU A 1140 -45.85 -34.25 29.18
C LEU A 1140 -45.88 -35.76 28.89
N THR A 1141 -46.01 -36.59 29.92
CA THR A 1141 -46.10 -38.05 29.81
C THR A 1141 -47.56 -38.50 29.74
N ILE A 1142 -47.85 -39.53 28.94
CA ILE A 1142 -49.21 -40.08 28.77
C ILE A 1142 -49.22 -41.57 29.15
N PRO A 1143 -50.05 -42.02 30.12
CA PRO A 1143 -50.93 -41.21 30.97
C PRO A 1143 -50.12 -40.27 31.91
N SER A 1144 -50.73 -39.17 32.35
CA SER A 1144 -50.05 -38.20 33.23
C SER A 1144 -49.65 -38.88 34.54
N LEU A 1145 -48.39 -38.70 34.93
CA LEU A 1145 -47.83 -39.28 36.16
C LEU A 1145 -48.14 -38.45 37.42
N ILE A 1146 -49.08 -37.50 37.33
CA ILE A 1146 -49.47 -36.59 38.41
C ILE A 1146 -50.82 -37.07 38.96
N GLU A 1147 -50.82 -38.00 39.93
CA GLU A 1147 -52.01 -38.24 40.76
C GLU A 1147 -51.89 -37.47 42.10
N PRO A 1148 -52.98 -36.86 42.60
CA PRO A 1148 -52.99 -36.10 43.86
C PRO A 1148 -52.89 -36.98 45.12
N SER A 1149 -52.88 -38.31 45.00
CA SER A 1149 -52.64 -39.25 46.10
C SER A 1149 -51.24 -39.86 46.00
N ASN A 1150 -50.35 -39.48 46.92
CA ASN A 1150 -48.93 -39.86 47.08
C ASN A 1150 -48.59 -41.38 47.05
N ARG A 1151 -48.91 -42.15 46.00
CA ARG A 1151 -48.57 -43.58 45.94
C ARG A 1151 -47.93 -44.08 44.64
N ILE A 1152 -47.63 -43.21 43.67
CA ILE A 1152 -46.94 -43.62 42.44
C ILE A 1152 -45.67 -42.80 42.26
N ILE A 1153 -44.49 -43.43 42.35
CA ILE A 1153 -43.21 -42.80 42.02
C ILE A 1153 -43.05 -42.82 40.49
N PRO A 1154 -42.91 -41.66 39.82
CA PRO A 1154 -42.71 -41.61 38.37
C PRO A 1154 -41.37 -42.26 38.00
N TYR A 1155 -41.38 -43.17 37.03
CA TYR A 1155 -40.16 -43.77 36.50
C TYR A 1155 -39.40 -42.74 35.65
N PHE A 1156 -38.22 -42.32 36.10
CA PHE A 1156 -37.33 -41.49 35.31
C PHE A 1156 -36.32 -42.36 34.55
N ILE A 1157 -36.10 -42.03 33.28
CA ILE A 1157 -35.08 -42.71 32.47
C ILE A 1157 -33.69 -42.34 33.03
N SER A 1158 -32.86 -43.34 33.28
CA SER A 1158 -31.51 -43.17 33.83
C SER A 1158 -30.59 -42.38 32.89
N ASN A 1159 -29.58 -41.72 33.44
CA ASN A 1159 -28.60 -40.97 32.64
C ASN A 1159 -27.86 -41.87 31.62
N GLU A 1160 -27.64 -43.15 31.95
CA GLU A 1160 -27.04 -44.14 31.04
C GLU A 1160 -27.89 -44.35 29.78
N TRP A 1161 -29.22 -44.43 29.93
CA TRP A 1161 -30.13 -44.59 28.81
C TRP A 1161 -30.34 -43.27 28.05
N LEU A 1162 -30.35 -42.14 28.77
CA LEU A 1162 -30.46 -40.81 28.16
C LEU A 1162 -29.28 -40.49 27.22
N VAL A 1163 -28.06 -40.83 27.61
CA VAL A 1163 -26.86 -40.61 26.77
C VAL A 1163 -27.00 -41.30 25.41
N LEU A 1164 -27.50 -42.55 25.38
CA LEU A 1164 -27.71 -43.28 24.13
C LEU A 1164 -28.81 -42.63 23.27
N LEU A 1165 -29.86 -42.10 23.91
CA LEU A 1165 -30.91 -41.33 23.22
C LEU A 1165 -30.37 -40.01 22.66
N PHE A 1166 -29.45 -39.36 23.37
CA PHE A 1166 -28.80 -38.12 22.94
C PHE A 1166 -27.86 -38.33 21.76
N ILE A 1167 -27.09 -39.41 21.77
CA ILE A 1167 -26.28 -39.84 20.63
C ILE A 1167 -27.18 -40.11 19.42
N PHE A 1168 -28.30 -40.79 19.63
CA PHE A 1168 -29.22 -41.14 18.53
C PHE A 1168 -29.99 -39.94 17.97
N ASN A 1169 -30.40 -38.98 18.81
CA ASN A 1169 -31.22 -37.83 18.38
C ASN A 1169 -30.42 -36.58 17.97
N GLY A 1170 -29.08 -36.59 18.13
CA GLY A 1170 -28.21 -35.48 17.75
C GLY A 1170 -28.17 -34.32 18.75
N THR A 1171 -28.19 -34.61 20.05
CA THR A 1171 -28.07 -33.58 21.10
C THR A 1171 -26.65 -33.02 21.18
N LEU A 1172 -26.51 -31.68 21.25
CA LEU A 1172 -25.22 -30.96 21.20
C LEU A 1172 -24.75 -30.39 22.55
N TYR A 1173 -25.64 -30.24 23.52
CA TYR A 1173 -25.34 -29.63 24.83
C TYR A 1173 -25.79 -30.54 25.97
N PHE A 1174 -25.07 -30.50 27.10
CA PHE A 1174 -25.42 -31.17 28.36
C PHE A 1174 -26.06 -30.17 29.34
N ASP A 1175 -26.99 -30.64 30.18
CA ASP A 1175 -27.63 -29.80 31.21
C ASP A 1175 -26.93 -29.94 32.57
N THR A 1176 -26.45 -31.14 32.92
CA THR A 1176 -25.73 -31.40 34.17
C THR A 1176 -24.35 -32.01 33.95
N VAL A 1177 -23.48 -31.85 34.95
CA VAL A 1177 -22.15 -32.50 34.95
C VAL A 1177 -22.29 -34.03 34.96
N ASP A 1178 -23.33 -34.57 35.60
CA ASP A 1178 -23.60 -36.02 35.61
C ASP A 1178 -23.94 -36.55 34.21
N GLU A 1179 -24.69 -35.77 33.41
CA GLU A 1179 -24.97 -36.07 32.01
C GLU A 1179 -23.68 -36.08 31.18
N GLN A 1180 -22.82 -35.06 31.38
CA GLN A 1180 -21.51 -34.98 30.74
C GLN A 1180 -20.61 -36.17 31.12
N ILE A 1181 -20.57 -36.54 32.40
CA ILE A 1181 -19.77 -37.69 32.88
C ILE A 1181 -20.29 -38.99 32.26
N ALA A 1182 -21.60 -39.21 32.25
CA ALA A 1182 -22.21 -40.39 31.64
C ALA A 1182 -21.91 -40.46 30.13
N TYR A 1183 -21.93 -39.32 29.43
CA TYR A 1183 -21.57 -39.23 28.01
C TYR A 1183 -20.10 -39.57 27.77
N CYS A 1184 -19.19 -39.01 28.58
CA CYS A 1184 -17.76 -39.34 28.53
C CYS A 1184 -17.48 -40.81 28.87
N GLN A 1185 -18.22 -41.42 29.81
CA GLN A 1185 -18.11 -42.84 30.13
C GLN A 1185 -18.60 -43.72 28.98
N CYS A 1186 -19.73 -43.37 28.34
CA CYS A 1186 -20.26 -44.08 27.19
C CYS A 1186 -19.29 -44.08 25.99
N LEU A 1187 -18.58 -42.97 25.77
CA LEU A 1187 -17.58 -42.84 24.70
C LEU A 1187 -16.16 -43.28 25.11
N SER A 1188 -15.97 -43.82 26.33
CA SER A 1188 -14.67 -44.20 26.88
C SER A 1188 -13.63 -43.06 26.94
N LEU A 1189 -14.08 -41.81 27.06
CA LEU A 1189 -13.24 -40.61 27.18
C LEU A 1189 -12.85 -40.27 28.63
N SER A 1190 -13.33 -41.06 29.60
CA SER A 1190 -13.12 -40.88 31.04
C SER A 1190 -12.51 -42.15 31.66
N LEU A 1191 -11.30 -42.02 32.25
CA LEU A 1191 -10.56 -43.11 32.92
C LEU A 1191 -11.10 -43.44 34.34
N VAL A 1192 -12.26 -42.92 34.72
CA VAL A 1192 -12.69 -42.79 36.13
C VAL A 1192 -13.09 -44.12 36.80
N LYS A 1193 -13.13 -45.26 36.08
CA LYS A 1193 -13.35 -46.57 36.74
C LYS A 1193 -12.27 -46.98 37.75
N HIS A 1194 -11.06 -46.40 37.72
CA HIS A 1194 -9.97 -46.78 38.63
C HIS A 1194 -9.69 -45.82 39.80
N LEU A 1195 -10.12 -44.55 39.75
CA LEU A 1195 -9.76 -43.57 40.78
C LEU A 1195 -10.77 -43.51 41.94
N VAL A 1196 -12.05 -43.73 41.67
CA VAL A 1196 -13.11 -43.58 42.68
C VAL A 1196 -13.14 -44.77 43.64
N SER A 1197 -12.80 -45.99 43.21
CA SER A 1197 -12.72 -47.15 44.11
C SER A 1197 -11.55 -47.04 45.09
N LYS A 1198 -10.40 -46.49 44.68
CA LYS A 1198 -9.25 -46.24 45.56
C LYS A 1198 -9.50 -45.11 46.56
N ILE A 1199 -10.26 -44.08 46.18
CA ILE A 1199 -10.59 -42.97 47.07
C ILE A 1199 -11.67 -43.40 48.07
N LEU A 1200 -12.67 -44.19 47.65
CA LEU A 1200 -13.68 -44.75 48.58
C LEU A 1200 -13.10 -45.78 49.54
N ALA A 1201 -12.18 -46.65 49.10
CA ALA A 1201 -11.49 -47.60 49.99
C ALA A 1201 -10.63 -46.89 51.06
N LYS A 1202 -10.07 -45.72 50.71
CA LYS A 1202 -9.26 -44.90 51.63
C LYS A 1202 -10.10 -44.02 52.57
N ILE A 1203 -11.34 -43.72 52.21
CA ILE A 1203 -12.28 -42.94 53.03
C ILE A 1203 -13.13 -43.84 53.94
N LEU A 1204 -13.41 -45.08 53.55
CA LEU A 1204 -14.29 -45.99 54.30
C LEU A 1204 -13.56 -46.95 55.26
N GLY A 1205 -12.22 -46.95 55.29
CA GLY A 1205 -11.47 -47.68 56.33
C GLY A 1205 -11.83 -49.16 56.43
N THR A 1206 -12.09 -49.81 55.30
CA THR A 1206 -12.31 -51.26 55.23
C THR A 1206 -11.23 -51.88 54.36
N GLU A 1207 -10.23 -52.48 55.00
CA GLU A 1207 -9.37 -53.48 54.35
C GLU A 1207 -10.20 -54.74 54.10
N MET A 1208 -10.45 -55.05 52.84
CA MET A 1208 -10.47 -56.42 52.30
C MET A 1208 -10.11 -56.40 50.83
#